data_AF-A0A7S2ILH6-F1
#
_entry.id   AF-A0A7S2ILH6-F1
#
_cell.length_a   1.000
_cell.length_b   1.000
_cell.length_c   1.000
_cell.angle_alpha   90.00
_cell.angle_beta   90.00
_cell.angle_gamma   90.00
#
_symmetry.space_group_name_H-M   'P 1'
#
loop_
_entity.id
_entity.type
_entity.pdbx_description
1 polymer ?
#
loop_
_entity_poly.entity_id
_entity_poly.type
_entity_poly.pdbx_seq_one_letter_code
_entity_poly.pdbx_strand_id
1 'polypeptide(L)'
;MAPLRLLWVCLATALAARALGAGAVADPAGPTGECNEPACAGRPPAPVLLQRSSALALRADAAGASEAAAQLWSSASRLQAGCGWGHCVVPAGEHWVLDTSIHVETLTVQGKLTWDTSKDDLELKAGYVLVDSGGHLQVGTRDAPMDRKAIIYITKGPHSHPEFGHRFFGGRGSAKIDIHGRELKRTWTLLSRTAAAGSTVLHLKDDPAALGWRAGDRIGVATTTPHTKRGESTVHTVASVGSRSLTLNEPLRAEHWGGLREIAGRRFEMAAEVVNMERSVLITGDHDDIQWTGEGLHTMMMGSGYMDMRYARVEHCGQRPLMGRYCLHFHVMRRCPRCVFQGNAVVGSEHVGITVHGTHGALIDQNVLWDSKAVGLYVEDGNEMDNTISNNAVICSVATRCSVPWLGKNGLNAGIYLIGMTNDVIGNHVAGWENGMWTPGSASGNGQGRATMKVCPQYLPFGTIRGNVMHDNQRFGLYLDNQFPRNLRRDSDGYVEDISQCNEFTHDGKDNGVVPANVVEDEFDWHNIFVGQYAMGDVSFLRYTGVNNAVSLYWKASKNFADGQSVHLRDSLFAQLPLDPYRQSKLGILGPSGPFTFLMKNVSFVGGSGSDGAAIHAGQHCGRVGAGGPCNVQYLLEKVDFTDMASSLRRINFGTDTLDAAGEVLPVFLSNDDSLGGHRSIVSQYLNGFDKVSGCSKAGAIWDNGYACDRAIRRLNVWSKDDLGQVTLSGPGYDVAPDVSTETPAGPLRGMNAGRMYWERMHKGYGAPVVVGERYTLSGAWKGGEAIELSDEVLQRSSAGADAIELDVKGGGCQVKASDRRDFIGPFGLKT
;
A
#
# COMPACT_ATOMS: atom_id res chain seq x y z
N MET A 1 -25.46 -26.20 -8.42
CA MET A 1 -24.90 -27.34 -7.65
C MET A 1 -24.71 -28.53 -8.60
N ALA A 2 -23.49 -28.73 -9.09
CA ALA A 2 -23.08 -29.90 -9.88
C ALA A 2 -22.04 -30.68 -9.06
N PRO A 3 -22.03 -32.02 -9.06
CA PRO A 3 -21.12 -32.78 -8.20
C PRO A 3 -19.68 -32.66 -8.71
N LEU A 4 -18.76 -32.25 -7.83
CA LEU A 4 -17.32 -32.24 -8.06
C LEU A 4 -16.84 -33.66 -8.45
N ARG A 5 -16.21 -33.77 -9.63
CA ARG A 5 -15.63 -34.99 -10.18
C ARG A 5 -14.11 -34.85 -10.28
N LEU A 6 -13.35 -35.33 -9.31
CA LEU A 6 -11.93 -35.64 -9.51
C LEU A 6 -11.57 -37.05 -9.01
N LEU A 7 -12.07 -37.49 -7.84
CA LEU A 7 -11.89 -38.88 -7.39
C LEU A 7 -12.53 -39.92 -8.34
N TRP A 8 -13.58 -39.53 -9.08
CA TRP A 8 -14.23 -40.39 -10.07
C TRP A 8 -13.35 -40.71 -11.29
N VAL A 9 -12.35 -39.87 -11.63
CA VAL A 9 -11.44 -40.15 -12.75
C VAL A 9 -10.48 -41.30 -12.39
N CYS A 10 -10.07 -41.42 -11.13
CA CYS A 10 -9.19 -42.51 -10.66
C CYS A 10 -9.96 -43.80 -10.34
N LEU A 11 -11.23 -43.74 -9.96
CA LEU A 11 -12.06 -44.93 -9.75
C LEU A 11 -12.66 -45.51 -11.04
N ALA A 12 -12.88 -44.72 -12.09
CA ALA A 12 -13.53 -45.18 -13.31
C ALA A 12 -12.66 -46.15 -14.15
N THR A 13 -11.33 -46.10 -14.04
CA THR A 13 -10.41 -46.99 -14.77
C THR A 13 -10.33 -48.41 -14.18
N ALA A 14 -10.74 -48.62 -12.92
CA ALA A 14 -10.78 -49.95 -12.30
C ALA A 14 -11.98 -50.81 -12.72
N LEU A 15 -13.02 -50.22 -13.33
CA LEU A 15 -14.26 -50.91 -13.75
C LEU A 15 -14.33 -51.25 -15.24
N ALA A 16 -13.35 -50.81 -16.05
CA ALA A 16 -13.35 -51.03 -17.51
C ALA A 16 -12.52 -52.24 -17.98
N ALA A 17 -12.15 -53.16 -17.09
CA ALA A 17 -11.45 -54.41 -17.41
C ALA A 17 -12.32 -55.65 -17.14
N ARG A 18 -13.58 -55.66 -17.61
CA ARG A 18 -14.41 -56.87 -17.75
C ARG A 18 -15.68 -56.57 -18.56
N ALA A 19 -15.55 -56.50 -19.87
CA ALA A 19 -16.62 -56.83 -20.83
C ALA A 19 -16.02 -56.92 -22.24
N LEU A 20 -15.75 -58.16 -22.69
CA LEU A 20 -15.59 -58.50 -24.11
C LEU A 20 -16.99 -58.68 -24.71
N GLY A 21 -17.21 -58.19 -25.93
CA GLY A 21 -18.35 -58.65 -26.74
C GLY A 21 -18.81 -57.72 -27.87
N ALA A 22 -18.10 -57.78 -29.00
CA ALA A 22 -18.56 -57.74 -30.40
C ALA A 22 -19.60 -56.72 -30.91
N GLY A 23 -19.29 -56.09 -32.05
CA GLY A 23 -20.29 -55.58 -33.00
C GLY A 23 -19.77 -54.46 -33.91
N ALA A 24 -19.42 -54.81 -35.15
CA ALA A 24 -18.97 -53.91 -36.22
C ALA A 24 -20.12 -53.05 -36.82
N VAL A 25 -19.77 -51.98 -37.55
CA VAL A 25 -20.07 -51.74 -38.99
C VAL A 25 -19.97 -50.24 -39.37
N ALA A 26 -19.12 -49.98 -40.38
CA ALA A 26 -19.14 -49.02 -41.50
C ALA A 26 -19.25 -47.48 -41.33
N ASP A 27 -18.20 -46.83 -41.84
CA ASP A 27 -18.11 -45.54 -42.58
C ASP A 27 -19.09 -45.46 -43.79
N PRO A 28 -19.32 -44.31 -44.51
CA PRO A 28 -18.29 -43.33 -44.89
C PRO A 28 -18.70 -41.83 -45.11
N ALA A 29 -17.66 -41.04 -45.41
CA ALA A 29 -17.60 -39.95 -46.42
C ALA A 29 -17.68 -38.48 -45.98
N GLY A 30 -16.59 -37.74 -46.28
CA GLY A 30 -16.47 -36.26 -46.31
C GLY A 30 -17.19 -35.62 -47.51
N PRO A 31 -16.88 -34.36 -47.95
CA PRO A 31 -15.54 -33.77 -48.17
C PRO A 31 -15.35 -32.37 -47.51
N THR A 32 -14.15 -31.99 -47.07
CA THR A 32 -13.06 -31.24 -47.75
C THR A 32 -13.42 -29.91 -48.43
N GLY A 33 -12.64 -28.87 -48.07
CA GLY A 33 -12.66 -27.55 -48.71
C GLY A 33 -11.60 -26.62 -48.08
N GLU A 34 -10.34 -26.83 -48.44
CA GLU A 34 -9.21 -25.92 -48.20
C GLU A 34 -9.35 -24.62 -49.03
N CYS A 35 -8.76 -23.50 -48.57
CA CYS A 35 -7.63 -22.83 -49.25
C CYS A 35 -7.35 -21.42 -48.69
N ASN A 36 -6.10 -21.25 -48.22
CA ASN A 36 -5.11 -20.24 -48.61
C ASN A 36 -5.27 -18.74 -48.25
N GLU A 37 -4.36 -18.32 -47.36
CA GLU A 37 -3.62 -17.05 -47.28
C GLU A 37 -2.95 -16.62 -48.63
N PRO A 38 -2.48 -15.35 -48.87
CA PRO A 38 -1.56 -14.62 -47.96
C PRO A 38 -1.49 -13.07 -47.96
N ALA A 39 -0.85 -12.58 -46.89
CA ALA A 39 0.07 -11.44 -46.72
C ALA A 39 -0.09 -10.10 -47.48
N CYS A 40 -0.13 -8.99 -46.72
CA CYS A 40 0.71 -7.81 -46.99
C CYS A 40 0.85 -6.89 -45.75
N ALA A 41 2.01 -6.25 -45.66
CA ALA A 41 2.58 -5.54 -44.51
C ALA A 41 1.96 -4.17 -44.19
N GLY A 42 2.11 -3.71 -42.94
CA GLY A 42 1.86 -2.31 -42.55
C GLY A 42 2.12 -2.04 -41.05
N ARG A 43 3.09 -1.16 -40.77
CA ARG A 43 3.60 -0.71 -39.45
C ARG A 43 2.57 0.12 -38.63
N PRO A 44 2.84 0.38 -37.32
CA PRO A 44 1.85 0.82 -36.33
C PRO A 44 1.61 2.35 -36.36
N PRO A 45 0.45 2.85 -35.88
CA PRO A 45 0.27 4.27 -35.65
C PRO A 45 0.70 4.66 -34.23
N ALA A 46 1.48 5.74 -34.14
CA ALA A 46 1.61 6.59 -32.97
C ALA A 46 0.99 7.98 -33.28
N PRO A 47 0.95 8.89 -32.31
CA PRO A 47 -0.25 9.51 -31.76
C PRO A 47 -0.85 10.62 -32.64
N VAL A 48 -2.17 10.77 -32.59
CA VAL A 48 -2.88 11.88 -33.25
C VAL A 48 -2.74 13.15 -32.39
N LEU A 49 -2.10 14.18 -32.97
CA LEU A 49 -2.19 15.56 -32.51
C LEU A 49 -3.65 16.05 -32.57
N LEU A 50 -4.16 16.53 -31.44
CA LEU A 50 -5.38 17.34 -31.38
C LEU A 50 -5.08 18.75 -31.93
N GLN A 51 -5.38 18.95 -33.21
CA GLN A 51 -5.55 20.29 -33.77
C GLN A 51 -6.94 20.85 -33.42
N ARG A 52 -6.91 22.14 -33.12
CA ARG A 52 -8.01 23.03 -32.73
C ARG A 52 -9.18 22.96 -33.72
N SER A 53 -10.38 22.68 -33.21
CA SER A 53 -11.65 22.93 -33.89
C SER A 53 -12.44 23.99 -33.13
N SER A 54 -12.50 25.16 -33.77
CA SER A 54 -13.54 26.19 -33.81
C SER A 54 -14.69 26.11 -32.82
N ALA A 55 -14.83 27.20 -32.06
CA ALA A 55 -15.94 27.50 -31.17
C ALA A 55 -17.30 27.46 -31.89
N LEU A 56 -18.18 26.57 -31.43
CA LEU A 56 -19.63 26.79 -31.50
C LEU A 56 -20.01 27.54 -30.22
N ALA A 57 -20.34 28.81 -30.36
CA ALA A 57 -20.89 29.63 -29.30
C ALA A 57 -22.30 29.13 -28.96
N LEU A 58 -22.43 28.38 -27.86
CA LEU A 58 -23.69 28.31 -27.13
C LEU A 58 -23.93 29.69 -26.51
N ARG A 59 -24.96 30.37 -27.00
CA ARG A 59 -25.53 31.55 -26.35
C ARG A 59 -26.06 31.11 -24.98
N ALA A 60 -25.28 31.37 -23.94
CA ALA A 60 -25.81 31.47 -22.60
C ALA A 60 -26.54 32.82 -22.51
N ASP A 61 -27.82 32.77 -22.15
CA ASP A 61 -28.56 33.96 -21.74
C ASP A 61 -27.85 34.57 -20.52
N ALA A 62 -27.10 35.63 -20.78
CA ALA A 62 -26.51 36.48 -19.76
C ALA A 62 -27.63 37.29 -19.09
N ALA A 63 -28.31 36.68 -18.13
CA ALA A 63 -28.94 37.44 -17.06
C ALA A 63 -27.81 38.05 -16.22
N GLY A 64 -27.41 39.26 -16.57
CA GLY A 64 -26.40 40.03 -15.85
C GLY A 64 -26.88 40.33 -14.43
N ALA A 65 -26.46 39.52 -13.47
CA ALA A 65 -26.34 39.97 -12.10
C ALA A 65 -25.15 40.93 -12.04
N SER A 66 -25.40 42.22 -11.84
CA SER A 66 -24.34 43.17 -11.52
C SER A 66 -23.60 42.69 -10.27
N GLU A 67 -22.30 42.39 -10.36
CA GLU A 67 -21.50 42.10 -9.18
C GLU A 67 -21.57 43.32 -8.26
N ALA A 68 -21.98 43.13 -7.00
CA ALA A 68 -22.14 44.22 -6.06
C ALA A 68 -20.81 44.96 -5.90
N ALA A 69 -20.85 46.29 -5.85
CA ALA A 69 -19.65 47.10 -5.66
C ALA A 69 -18.94 46.68 -4.37
N ALA A 70 -17.64 46.40 -4.47
CA ALA A 70 -16.81 46.01 -3.35
C ALA A 70 -16.76 47.14 -2.31
N GLN A 71 -17.09 46.82 -1.06
CA GLN A 71 -17.13 47.75 0.08
C GLN A 71 -15.96 47.47 1.03
N LEU A 72 -15.25 48.50 1.46
CA LEU A 72 -14.13 48.35 2.40
C LEU A 72 -14.64 48.05 3.82
N TRP A 73 -14.00 47.10 4.50
CA TRP A 73 -14.30 46.73 5.89
C TRP A 73 -14.14 47.92 6.83
N SER A 74 -13.14 48.77 6.60
CA SER A 74 -12.86 49.98 7.39
C SER A 74 -13.97 51.05 7.36
N SER A 75 -14.99 50.92 6.51
CA SER A 75 -16.07 51.91 6.41
C SER A 75 -17.01 51.89 7.62
N ALA A 76 -16.96 52.97 8.43
CA ALA A 76 -17.60 53.10 9.75
C ALA A 76 -19.11 52.81 9.79
N SER A 77 -19.84 53.02 8.68
CA SER A 77 -21.29 52.79 8.61
C SER A 77 -21.73 51.31 8.71
N ARG A 78 -20.82 50.35 8.59
CA ARG A 78 -21.14 48.91 8.49
C ARG A 78 -20.85 48.08 9.74
N LEU A 79 -19.88 48.50 10.56
CA LEU A 79 -19.67 47.92 11.90
C LEU A 79 -20.93 48.02 12.77
N GLN A 80 -21.79 49.02 12.54
CA GLN A 80 -23.06 49.17 13.25
C GLN A 80 -24.24 48.38 12.64
N ALA A 81 -24.17 47.97 11.37
CA ALA A 81 -25.30 47.36 10.64
C ALA A 81 -25.19 45.84 10.48
N GLY A 82 -23.97 45.30 10.29
CA GLY A 82 -23.74 43.86 10.10
C GLY A 82 -23.09 43.16 11.30
N CYS A 83 -22.63 43.91 12.29
CA CYS A 83 -21.84 43.43 13.43
C CYS A 83 -22.49 43.82 14.76
N GLY A 84 -23.59 43.17 15.13
CA GLY A 84 -24.26 43.40 16.40
C GLY A 84 -23.59 42.62 17.53
N TRP A 85 -23.34 43.26 18.69
CA TRP A 85 -22.75 42.61 19.89
C TRP A 85 -21.47 41.79 19.62
N GLY A 86 -20.70 42.10 18.57
CA GLY A 86 -19.52 41.33 18.16
C GLY A 86 -19.81 40.13 17.23
N HIS A 87 -21.07 39.83 16.90
CA HIS A 87 -21.47 38.85 15.90
C HIS A 87 -21.64 39.51 14.54
N CYS A 88 -20.72 39.21 13.61
CA CYS A 88 -20.72 39.79 12.27
C CYS A 88 -21.29 38.86 11.21
N VAL A 89 -22.12 39.41 10.33
CA VAL A 89 -22.58 38.75 9.11
C VAL A 89 -22.22 39.60 7.91
N VAL A 90 -21.51 39.02 6.93
CA VAL A 90 -21.38 39.60 5.58
C VAL A 90 -22.63 39.17 4.79
N PRO A 91 -23.60 40.07 4.53
CA PRO A 91 -24.91 39.67 4.02
C PRO A 91 -24.85 39.14 2.58
N ALA A 92 -25.81 38.29 2.22
CA ALA A 92 -25.97 37.81 0.85
C ALA A 92 -26.13 38.99 -0.13
N GLY A 93 -25.45 38.92 -1.27
CA GLY A 93 -25.44 39.98 -2.27
C GLY A 93 -24.48 41.13 -1.98
N GLU A 94 -23.80 41.16 -0.83
CA GLU A 94 -22.75 42.14 -0.55
C GLU A 94 -21.34 41.56 -0.80
N HIS A 95 -20.40 42.43 -1.21
CA HIS A 95 -18.98 42.11 -1.33
C HIS A 95 -18.17 43.04 -0.44
N TRP A 96 -17.54 42.49 0.59
CA TRP A 96 -16.70 43.21 1.55
C TRP A 96 -15.23 42.89 1.31
N VAL A 97 -14.37 43.90 1.50
CA VAL A 97 -12.91 43.80 1.37
C VAL A 97 -12.28 44.04 2.74
N LEU A 98 -11.57 43.04 3.28
CA LEU A 98 -10.79 43.19 4.49
C LEU A 98 -9.54 44.02 4.18
N ASP A 99 -9.60 45.31 4.48
CA ASP A 99 -8.53 46.29 4.25
C ASP A 99 -7.88 46.78 5.56
N THR A 100 -8.38 46.33 6.71
CA THR A 100 -7.78 46.53 8.04
C THR A 100 -8.06 45.29 8.89
N SER A 101 -7.21 45.02 9.88
CA SER A 101 -7.44 43.92 10.81
C SER A 101 -8.76 44.10 11.58
N ILE A 102 -9.39 42.97 11.89
CA ILE A 102 -10.72 42.86 12.48
C ILE A 102 -10.66 41.90 13.67
N HIS A 103 -11.34 42.27 14.75
CA HIS A 103 -11.60 41.39 15.88
C HIS A 103 -13.10 41.40 16.21
N VAL A 104 -13.71 40.21 16.15
CA VAL A 104 -15.14 39.98 16.38
C VAL A 104 -15.34 38.74 17.24
N GLU A 105 -16.52 38.57 17.85
CA GLU A 105 -16.85 37.33 18.57
C GLU A 105 -17.05 36.16 17.60
N THR A 106 -17.80 36.39 16.52
CA THR A 106 -18.04 35.38 15.47
C THR A 106 -18.19 36.06 14.11
N LEU A 107 -17.78 35.38 13.03
CA LEU A 107 -18.02 35.85 11.66
C LEU A 107 -18.79 34.79 10.84
N THR A 108 -19.88 35.22 10.21
CA THR A 108 -20.60 34.44 9.19
C THR A 108 -20.56 35.17 7.84
N VAL A 109 -20.16 34.46 6.78
CA VAL A 109 -20.09 35.00 5.42
C VAL A 109 -21.19 34.39 4.56
N GLN A 110 -22.20 35.19 4.19
CA GLN A 110 -23.28 34.82 3.26
C GLN A 110 -23.13 35.53 1.90
N GLY A 111 -22.44 36.66 1.86
CA GLY A 111 -21.99 37.35 0.65
C GLY A 111 -20.56 36.97 0.28
N LYS A 112 -19.75 37.94 -0.13
CA LYS A 112 -18.35 37.75 -0.50
C LYS A 112 -17.43 38.53 0.44
N LEU A 113 -16.41 37.89 1.01
CA LEU A 113 -15.35 38.52 1.77
C LEU A 113 -14.00 38.27 1.10
N THR A 114 -13.31 39.33 0.69
CA THR A 114 -11.97 39.25 0.06
C THR A 114 -10.92 39.96 0.88
N TRP A 115 -9.69 39.46 0.92
CA TRP A 115 -8.55 40.21 1.47
C TRP A 115 -8.05 41.27 0.48
N ASP A 116 -7.66 42.43 0.99
CA ASP A 116 -6.82 43.37 0.24
C ASP A 116 -5.38 42.84 0.15
N THR A 117 -5.02 42.28 -1.00
CA THR A 117 -3.70 41.66 -1.22
C THR A 117 -2.54 42.66 -1.26
N SER A 118 -2.83 43.96 -1.28
CA SER A 118 -1.80 45.01 -1.24
C SER A 118 -1.31 45.34 0.17
N LYS A 119 -2.02 44.88 1.21
CA LYS A 119 -1.73 45.18 2.61
C LYS A 119 -1.04 44.00 3.30
N ASP A 120 -0.18 44.33 4.26
CA ASP A 120 0.56 43.33 5.04
C ASP A 120 -0.05 43.19 6.44
N ASP A 121 0.18 42.04 7.05
CA ASP A 121 -0.26 41.72 8.42
C ASP A 121 -1.77 41.92 8.69
N LEU A 122 -2.62 41.66 7.69
CA LEU A 122 -4.07 41.68 7.89
C LEU A 122 -4.52 40.47 8.71
N GLU A 123 -5.17 40.73 9.85
CA GLU A 123 -5.68 39.71 10.77
C GLU A 123 -7.21 39.70 10.84
N LEU A 124 -7.81 38.53 10.63
CA LEU A 124 -9.19 38.22 11.01
C LEU A 124 -9.18 37.40 12.30
N LYS A 125 -9.62 38.00 13.41
CA LYS A 125 -9.72 37.35 14.72
C LYS A 125 -11.18 37.10 15.11
N ALA A 126 -11.55 35.85 15.35
CA ALA A 126 -12.92 35.45 15.72
C ALA A 126 -12.98 34.14 16.51
N GLY A 127 -14.03 33.90 17.31
CA GLY A 127 -14.25 32.62 17.99
C GLY A 127 -14.59 31.47 17.03
N TYR A 128 -15.25 31.80 15.92
CA TYR A 128 -15.31 30.95 14.73
C TYR A 128 -15.56 31.80 13.47
N VAL A 129 -15.25 31.21 12.31
CA VAL A 129 -15.54 31.76 10.98
C VAL A 129 -16.32 30.72 10.18
N LEU A 130 -17.57 31.04 9.85
CA LEU A 130 -18.46 30.21 9.03
C LEU A 130 -18.67 30.87 7.66
N VAL A 131 -18.35 30.17 6.58
CA VAL A 131 -18.81 30.53 5.23
C VAL A 131 -20.09 29.74 4.96
N ASP A 132 -21.22 30.42 5.04
CA ASP A 132 -22.52 29.77 4.91
C ASP A 132 -22.89 29.58 3.43
N SER A 133 -23.98 28.86 3.16
CA SER A 133 -24.45 28.58 1.81
C SER A 133 -24.63 29.88 0.99
N GLY A 134 -24.05 29.92 -0.20
CA GLY A 134 -24.00 31.10 -1.06
C GLY A 134 -22.82 32.05 -0.79
N GLY A 135 -22.17 31.89 0.37
CA GLY A 135 -21.03 32.70 0.79
C GLY A 135 -19.74 32.37 0.03
N HIS A 136 -18.85 33.36 -0.07
CA HIS A 136 -17.54 33.22 -0.69
C HIS A 136 -16.48 33.95 0.14
N LEU A 137 -15.54 33.21 0.72
CA LEU A 137 -14.34 33.77 1.34
C LEU A 137 -13.14 33.58 0.43
N GLN A 138 -12.41 34.66 0.17
CA GLN A 138 -11.28 34.68 -0.76
C GLN A 138 -10.05 35.40 -0.16
N VAL A 139 -8.99 34.64 0.09
CA VAL A 139 -7.66 35.16 0.46
C VAL A 139 -6.74 35.01 -0.74
N GLY A 140 -6.68 36.03 -1.59
CA GLY A 140 -5.98 35.97 -2.87
C GLY A 140 -6.62 35.00 -3.88
N THR A 141 -6.01 34.94 -5.05
CA THR A 141 -6.39 34.03 -6.15
C THR A 141 -5.13 33.37 -6.72
N ARG A 142 -5.27 32.39 -7.63
CA ARG A 142 -4.10 31.79 -8.29
C ARG A 142 -3.27 32.81 -9.07
N ASP A 143 -3.92 33.76 -9.74
CA ASP A 143 -3.25 34.77 -10.58
C ASP A 143 -2.78 35.99 -9.77
N ALA A 144 -3.40 36.25 -8.62
CA ALA A 144 -3.03 37.30 -7.68
C ALA A 144 -3.06 36.74 -6.24
N PRO A 145 -2.03 35.96 -5.85
CA PRO A 145 -1.98 35.34 -4.52
C PRO A 145 -1.78 36.38 -3.42
N MET A 146 -2.07 35.97 -2.19
CA MET A 146 -1.73 36.73 -0.99
C MET A 146 -0.24 36.56 -0.68
N ASP A 147 0.60 37.37 -1.35
CA ASP A 147 2.07 37.32 -1.17
C ASP A 147 2.54 37.87 0.18
N ARG A 148 1.72 38.74 0.77
CA ARG A 148 1.93 39.39 2.06
C ARG A 148 1.33 38.57 3.20
N LYS A 149 1.70 38.89 4.44
CA LYS A 149 1.23 38.16 5.61
C LYS A 149 -0.26 38.39 5.83
N ALA A 150 -1.01 37.30 5.95
CA ALA A 150 -2.44 37.29 6.31
C ALA A 150 -2.69 36.25 7.39
N ILE A 151 -3.53 36.59 8.36
CA ILE A 151 -3.80 35.74 9.52
C ILE A 151 -5.31 35.54 9.66
N ILE A 152 -5.74 34.28 9.77
CA ILE A 152 -7.04 33.90 10.33
C ILE A 152 -6.75 33.33 11.72
N TYR A 153 -7.20 34.04 12.76
CA TYR A 153 -6.97 33.70 14.16
C TYR A 153 -8.28 33.26 14.84
N ILE A 154 -8.33 32.03 15.31
CA ILE A 154 -9.49 31.44 15.98
C ILE A 154 -9.34 31.48 17.51
N THR A 155 -10.15 32.29 18.18
CA THR A 155 -10.11 32.44 19.63
C THR A 155 -10.87 31.34 20.36
N LYS A 156 -10.46 31.06 21.59
CA LYS A 156 -11.21 30.27 22.57
C LYS A 156 -12.34 31.14 23.12
N GLY A 157 -13.55 30.58 23.17
CA GLY A 157 -14.73 31.30 23.64
C GLY A 157 -15.95 30.38 23.79
N PRO A 158 -17.08 30.92 24.28
CA PRO A 158 -18.28 30.14 24.56
C PRO A 158 -19.09 29.79 23.29
N HIS A 159 -18.75 30.40 22.15
CA HIS A 159 -19.54 30.30 20.94
C HIS A 159 -19.34 28.95 20.24
N SER A 160 -20.44 28.33 19.85
CA SER A 160 -20.47 27.08 19.12
C SER A 160 -21.55 27.10 18.04
N HIS A 161 -21.32 26.35 16.97
CA HIS A 161 -22.28 26.12 15.91
C HIS A 161 -22.81 24.67 16.02
N PRO A 162 -24.11 24.41 15.77
CA PRO A 162 -24.69 23.07 15.93
C PRO A 162 -23.98 21.95 15.15
N GLU A 163 -23.52 22.24 13.93
CA GLU A 163 -22.85 21.24 13.06
C GLU A 163 -21.33 21.18 13.25
N PHE A 164 -20.68 22.32 13.50
CA PHE A 164 -19.21 22.44 13.53
C PHE A 164 -18.66 22.40 14.97
N GLY A 165 -19.47 22.65 15.98
CA GLY A 165 -18.98 22.84 17.35
C GLY A 165 -18.30 24.19 17.52
N HIS A 166 -17.24 24.24 18.32
CA HIS A 166 -16.53 25.47 18.67
C HIS A 166 -15.16 25.56 17.97
N ARG A 167 -14.60 26.77 17.92
CA ARG A 167 -13.22 27.05 17.46
C ARG A 167 -12.95 26.48 16.07
N PHE A 168 -13.71 26.96 15.07
CA PHE A 168 -13.61 26.45 13.72
C PHE A 168 -13.47 27.54 12.67
N PHE A 169 -12.86 27.15 11.55
CA PHE A 169 -12.93 27.84 10.27
C PHE A 169 -13.48 26.88 9.23
N GLY A 170 -14.63 27.16 8.63
CA GLY A 170 -15.23 26.20 7.72
C GLY A 170 -16.36 26.73 6.87
N GLY A 171 -16.81 25.90 5.94
CA GLY A 171 -17.88 26.22 5.01
C GLY A 171 -18.92 25.12 4.88
N ARG A 172 -20.18 25.51 4.63
CA ARG A 172 -21.29 24.55 4.41
C ARG A 172 -22.16 24.90 3.21
N GLY A 173 -22.97 23.94 2.76
CA GLY A 173 -23.92 24.16 1.66
C GLY A 173 -23.19 24.47 0.36
N SER A 174 -23.57 25.55 -0.32
CA SER A 174 -22.95 25.99 -1.58
C SER A 174 -21.76 26.96 -1.41
N ALA A 175 -21.19 27.03 -0.20
CA ALA A 175 -20.07 27.92 0.14
C ALA A 175 -18.83 27.72 -0.74
N LYS A 176 -18.08 28.81 -0.95
CA LYS A 176 -16.82 28.82 -1.69
C LYS A 176 -15.71 29.35 -0.78
N ILE A 177 -14.65 28.59 -0.61
CA ILE A 177 -13.47 29.03 0.14
C ILE A 177 -12.27 28.92 -0.79
N ASP A 178 -11.69 30.07 -1.15
CA ASP A 178 -10.51 30.18 -1.98
C ASP A 178 -9.40 30.82 -1.16
N ILE A 179 -8.32 30.09 -0.87
CA ILE A 179 -7.15 30.61 -0.15
C ILE A 179 -5.93 30.32 -0.98
N HIS A 180 -5.24 31.36 -1.43
CA HIS A 180 -4.07 31.27 -2.28
C HIS A 180 -2.97 32.13 -1.68
N GLY A 181 -2.09 31.52 -0.89
CA GLY A 181 -0.87 32.15 -0.41
C GLY A 181 0.19 32.25 -1.50
N ARG A 182 1.33 32.83 -1.11
CA ARG A 182 2.53 32.94 -1.94
C ARG A 182 2.95 31.57 -2.46
N GLU A 183 3.04 31.43 -3.78
CA GLU A 183 3.40 30.17 -4.41
C GLU A 183 4.81 29.72 -4.01
N LEU A 184 4.94 28.43 -3.68
CA LEU A 184 6.20 27.71 -3.66
C LEU A 184 6.21 26.72 -4.82
N LYS A 185 7.24 26.78 -5.68
CA LYS A 185 7.34 25.86 -6.83
C LYS A 185 7.54 24.41 -6.39
N ARG A 186 8.13 24.22 -5.21
CA ARG A 186 8.12 22.95 -4.47
C ARG A 186 8.23 23.24 -2.97
N THR A 187 7.51 22.48 -2.16
CA THR A 187 7.46 22.67 -0.71
C THR A 187 8.53 21.90 0.06
N TRP A 188 9.24 20.98 -0.61
CA TRP A 188 10.33 20.21 -0.02
C TRP A 188 11.35 19.79 -1.09
N THR A 189 12.54 19.40 -0.68
CA THR A 189 13.59 18.83 -1.52
C THR A 189 14.43 17.86 -0.69
N LEU A 190 15.48 17.28 -1.26
CA LEU A 190 16.38 16.36 -0.56
C LEU A 190 17.74 17.04 -0.31
N LEU A 191 18.42 16.63 0.77
CA LEU A 191 19.84 16.93 0.93
C LEU A 191 20.64 16.29 -0.21
N SER A 192 21.51 17.07 -0.87
CA SER A 192 22.37 16.56 -1.96
C SER A 192 23.65 15.88 -1.46
N ARG A 193 24.01 16.11 -0.19
CA ARG A 193 25.11 15.44 0.52
C ARG A 193 24.83 15.45 2.02
N THR A 194 25.40 14.50 2.75
CA THR A 194 25.28 14.41 4.20
C THR A 194 25.64 15.73 4.89
N ALA A 195 24.79 16.17 5.80
CA ALA A 195 25.00 17.31 6.66
C ALA A 195 25.29 16.80 8.09
N ALA A 196 26.51 17.02 8.57
CA ALA A 196 26.92 16.56 9.90
C ALA A 196 26.26 17.37 11.02
N ALA A 197 26.16 16.78 12.21
CA ALA A 197 25.85 17.52 13.43
C ALA A 197 26.83 18.69 13.60
N GLY A 198 26.32 19.85 14.03
CA GLY A 198 27.08 21.10 14.10
C GLY A 198 27.10 21.92 12.80
N SER A 199 26.69 21.37 11.66
CA SER A 199 26.63 22.13 10.40
C SER A 199 25.55 23.20 10.45
N THR A 200 25.86 24.39 9.96
CA THR A 200 24.88 25.46 9.69
C THR A 200 24.55 25.57 8.20
N VAL A 201 25.19 24.78 7.33
CA VAL A 201 24.94 24.85 5.88
C VAL A 201 24.34 23.52 5.40
N LEU A 202 23.19 23.61 4.76
CA LEU A 202 22.53 22.51 4.07
C LEU A 202 22.77 22.64 2.57
N HIS A 203 23.14 21.55 1.92
CA HIS A 203 23.27 21.48 0.47
C HIS A 203 22.11 20.68 -0.09
N LEU A 204 21.41 21.25 -1.07
CA LEU A 204 20.12 20.78 -1.54
C LEU A 204 20.21 20.27 -2.97
N LYS A 205 19.35 19.31 -3.30
CA LYS A 205 19.22 18.76 -4.66
C LYS A 205 18.70 19.81 -5.63
N ASP A 206 17.68 20.55 -5.21
CA ASP A 206 17.08 21.65 -5.95
C ASP A 206 17.59 23.01 -5.45
N ASP A 207 17.50 24.04 -6.30
CA ASP A 207 17.86 25.40 -5.89
C ASP A 207 16.74 26.05 -5.05
N PRO A 208 16.96 26.31 -3.75
CA PRO A 208 15.93 26.87 -2.86
C PRO A 208 15.38 28.22 -3.35
N ALA A 209 16.19 29.05 -4.03
CA ALA A 209 15.70 30.31 -4.59
C ALA A 209 14.68 30.06 -5.71
N ALA A 210 14.94 29.08 -6.58
CA ALA A 210 14.01 28.67 -7.64
C ALA A 210 12.74 27.98 -7.09
N LEU A 211 12.84 27.35 -5.91
CA LEU A 211 11.68 26.82 -5.19
C LEU A 211 10.81 27.92 -4.55
N GLY A 212 11.33 29.15 -4.48
CA GLY A 212 10.66 30.28 -3.84
C GLY A 212 10.94 30.39 -2.34
N TRP A 213 11.97 29.74 -1.81
CA TRP A 213 12.32 29.81 -0.38
C TRP A 213 13.12 31.09 -0.09
N ARG A 214 13.00 31.60 1.14
CA ARG A 214 13.58 32.89 1.54
C ARG A 214 14.27 32.80 2.90
N ALA A 215 15.14 33.77 3.18
CA ALA A 215 15.64 33.99 4.54
C ALA A 215 14.46 34.29 5.48
N GLY A 216 14.51 33.77 6.70
CA GLY A 216 13.42 33.81 7.67
C GLY A 216 12.44 32.64 7.58
N ASP A 217 12.42 31.87 6.47
CA ASP A 217 11.52 30.72 6.36
C ASP A 217 11.87 29.66 7.42
N ARG A 218 10.83 29.11 8.07
CA ARG A 218 10.96 27.93 8.92
C ARG A 218 11.02 26.66 8.07
N ILE A 219 12.03 25.83 8.32
CA ILE A 219 12.21 24.55 7.64
C ILE A 219 12.32 23.39 8.62
N GLY A 220 12.06 22.17 8.14
CA GLY A 220 12.35 20.92 8.83
C GLY A 220 13.36 20.09 8.05
N VAL A 221 14.18 19.30 8.74
CA VAL A 221 15.09 18.31 8.16
C VAL A 221 14.73 16.95 8.74
N ALA A 222 14.34 16.00 7.90
CA ALA A 222 13.87 14.68 8.30
C ALA A 222 14.98 13.80 8.89
N THR A 223 14.61 12.90 9.80
CA THR A 223 15.48 11.84 10.32
C THR A 223 16.01 10.96 9.20
N THR A 224 17.25 10.49 9.35
CA THR A 224 17.86 9.45 8.49
C THR A 224 18.73 8.50 9.32
N THR A 225 18.57 8.55 10.65
CA THR A 225 19.45 7.87 11.59
C THR A 225 18.70 6.77 12.35
N PRO A 226 19.15 5.52 12.19
CA PRO A 226 18.52 4.39 12.84
C PRO A 226 19.19 4.09 14.20
N HIS A 227 18.37 4.08 15.26
CA HIS A 227 18.54 3.45 16.59
C HIS A 227 18.84 4.33 17.83
N THR A 228 18.09 4.06 18.90
CA THR A 228 17.87 4.80 20.18
C THR A 228 17.20 6.17 20.11
N LYS A 229 17.31 6.88 18.98
CA LYS A 229 16.67 8.19 18.77
C LYS A 229 16.02 8.32 17.38
N ARG A 230 15.31 7.28 16.90
CA ARG A 230 14.46 7.42 15.70
C ARG A 230 13.54 8.61 15.92
N GLY A 231 13.71 9.64 15.10
CA GLY A 231 13.14 10.94 15.40
C GLY A 231 14.14 12.03 15.82
N GLU A 232 15.22 12.21 15.07
CA GLU A 232 16.03 13.42 15.17
C GLU A 232 15.66 14.45 14.10
N SER A 233 14.44 14.39 13.54
CA SER A 233 14.02 15.43 12.60
C SER A 233 14.03 16.78 13.31
N THR A 234 14.70 17.77 12.72
CA THR A 234 14.99 19.04 13.37
C THR A 234 14.36 20.21 12.64
N VAL A 235 13.89 21.21 13.39
CA VAL A 235 13.30 22.45 12.86
C VAL A 235 14.31 23.58 12.98
N HIS A 236 14.43 24.37 11.91
CA HIS A 236 15.39 25.47 11.81
C HIS A 236 14.78 26.69 11.13
N THR A 237 15.45 27.83 11.27
CA THR A 237 15.14 29.06 10.52
C THR A 237 16.28 29.32 9.53
N VAL A 238 15.92 29.67 8.29
CA VAL A 238 16.88 30.01 7.24
C VAL A 238 17.50 31.38 7.51
N ALA A 239 18.81 31.45 7.69
CA ALA A 239 19.59 32.68 7.78
C ALA A 239 19.76 33.34 6.40
N SER A 240 20.11 32.53 5.39
CA SER A 240 20.31 33.00 4.02
C SER A 240 20.12 31.88 3.00
N VAL A 241 19.80 32.29 1.76
CA VAL A 241 19.59 31.41 0.62
C VAL A 241 20.74 31.61 -0.36
N GLY A 242 21.42 30.52 -0.71
CA GLY A 242 22.47 30.48 -1.73
C GLY A 242 22.12 29.50 -2.85
N SER A 243 22.98 29.44 -3.88
CA SER A 243 22.82 28.49 -4.99
C SER A 243 22.83 27.05 -4.49
N ARG A 244 21.68 26.37 -4.52
CA ARG A 244 21.49 24.99 -4.02
C ARG A 244 21.95 24.79 -2.56
N SER A 245 21.83 25.84 -1.74
CA SER A 245 22.21 25.76 -0.33
C SER A 245 21.39 26.70 0.56
N LEU A 246 21.22 26.30 1.82
CA LEU A 246 20.67 27.14 2.88
C LEU A 246 21.70 27.28 3.99
N THR A 247 21.84 28.49 4.53
CA THR A 247 22.49 28.70 5.82
C THR A 247 21.40 28.79 6.89
N LEU A 248 21.59 28.10 8.00
CA LEU A 248 20.68 28.03 9.15
C LEU A 248 21.13 29.03 10.23
N ASN A 249 20.18 29.57 10.98
CA ASN A 249 20.48 30.41 12.15
C ASN A 249 21.17 29.62 13.27
N GLU A 250 20.79 28.35 13.42
CA GLU A 250 21.31 27.45 14.45
C GLU A 250 21.89 26.19 13.80
N PRO A 251 22.94 25.59 14.38
CA PRO A 251 23.53 24.37 13.83
C PRO A 251 22.61 23.16 13.97
N LEU A 252 22.77 22.19 13.07
CA LEU A 252 22.14 20.88 13.16
C LEU A 252 22.50 20.18 14.47
N ARG A 253 21.51 19.55 15.12
CA ARG A 253 21.73 18.78 16.35
C ARG A 253 22.16 17.34 16.10
N ALA A 254 21.90 16.84 14.90
CA ALA A 254 22.15 15.48 14.46
C ALA A 254 22.70 15.47 13.04
N GLU A 255 23.33 14.36 12.65
CA GLU A 255 23.67 14.12 11.25
C GLU A 255 22.40 13.76 10.46
N HIS A 256 22.31 14.31 9.25
CA HIS A 256 21.25 14.00 8.29
C HIS A 256 21.89 13.58 6.96
N TRP A 257 21.51 12.42 6.45
CA TRP A 257 22.07 11.86 5.22
C TRP A 257 21.60 12.63 3.99
N GLY A 258 22.44 12.69 2.97
CA GLY A 258 22.09 13.33 1.71
C GLY A 258 22.84 12.73 0.53
N GLY A 259 22.26 12.89 -0.65
CA GLY A 259 22.79 12.36 -1.90
C GLY A 259 22.59 10.85 -2.08
N LEU A 260 23.41 10.29 -2.96
CA LEU A 260 23.34 8.88 -3.33
C LEU A 260 24.32 8.06 -2.47
N ARG A 261 23.83 6.95 -1.91
CA ARG A 261 24.62 5.93 -1.23
C ARG A 261 24.84 4.73 -2.14
N GLU A 262 26.06 4.21 -2.17
CA GLU A 262 26.42 3.08 -3.02
C GLU A 262 26.45 1.77 -2.23
N ILE A 263 25.85 0.71 -2.79
CA ILE A 263 25.86 -0.65 -2.27
C ILE A 263 26.16 -1.57 -3.44
N ALA A 264 27.32 -2.24 -3.41
CA ALA A 264 27.76 -3.15 -4.48
C ALA A 264 27.57 -2.56 -5.89
N GLY A 265 28.09 -1.34 -6.12
CA GLY A 265 28.01 -0.64 -7.42
C GLY A 265 26.64 -0.05 -7.78
N ARG A 266 25.62 -0.20 -6.93
CA ARG A 266 24.26 0.34 -7.14
C ARG A 266 24.04 1.56 -6.26
N ARG A 267 23.33 2.57 -6.76
CA ARG A 267 23.18 3.87 -6.09
C ARG A 267 21.73 4.12 -5.64
N PHE A 268 21.55 4.47 -4.38
CA PHE A 268 20.25 4.70 -3.73
C PHE A 268 20.19 6.12 -3.14
N GLU A 269 19.11 6.86 -3.37
CA GLU A 269 18.93 8.21 -2.83
C GLU A 269 18.35 8.17 -1.41
N MET A 270 19.15 7.65 -0.47
CA MET A 270 18.85 7.65 0.96
C MET A 270 19.22 9.01 1.56
N ALA A 271 18.34 9.99 1.35
CA ALA A 271 18.57 11.39 1.69
C ALA A 271 17.42 11.95 2.53
N ALA A 272 17.76 12.85 3.47
CA ALA A 272 16.79 13.54 4.29
C ALA A 272 15.96 14.51 3.45
N GLU A 273 14.66 14.51 3.68
CA GLU A 273 13.76 15.57 3.23
C GLU A 273 14.08 16.85 4.00
N VAL A 274 14.28 17.95 3.25
CA VAL A 274 14.24 19.30 3.76
C VAL A 274 12.90 19.88 3.35
N VAL A 275 12.04 20.21 4.32
CA VAL A 275 10.67 20.69 4.09
C VAL A 275 10.55 22.16 4.49
N ASN A 276 9.84 22.96 3.70
CA ASN A 276 9.53 24.35 4.04
C ASN A 276 8.14 24.42 4.68
N MET A 277 8.09 24.95 5.90
CA MET A 277 6.88 25.11 6.71
C MET A 277 6.37 26.55 6.78
N GLU A 278 7.02 27.51 6.13
CA GLU A 278 6.59 28.92 6.17
C GLU A 278 5.65 29.26 5.02
N ARG A 279 4.56 29.98 5.30
CA ARG A 279 3.57 30.40 4.31
C ARG A 279 3.11 31.82 4.62
N SER A 280 2.71 32.56 3.59
CA SER A 280 2.22 33.94 3.77
C SER A 280 0.84 34.00 4.42
N VAL A 281 0.01 32.97 4.24
CA VAL A 281 -1.29 32.85 4.91
C VAL A 281 -1.17 31.90 6.09
N LEU A 282 -1.48 32.39 7.29
CA LEU A 282 -1.50 31.63 8.54
C LEU A 282 -2.94 31.45 9.04
N ILE A 283 -3.31 30.23 9.34
CA ILE A 283 -4.53 29.87 10.06
C ILE A 283 -4.10 29.29 11.40
N THR A 284 -4.41 29.98 12.49
CA THR A 284 -3.98 29.61 13.84
C THR A 284 -5.04 30.02 14.86
N GLY A 285 -4.81 29.75 16.14
CA GLY A 285 -5.74 30.10 17.20
C GLY A 285 -5.10 30.00 18.58
N ASP A 286 -5.89 30.27 19.62
CA ASP A 286 -5.42 30.18 21.01
C ASP A 286 -4.87 28.78 21.32
N HIS A 287 -3.73 28.68 22.00
CA HIS A 287 -3.07 27.38 22.18
C HIS A 287 -2.27 27.26 23.47
N ASP A 288 -2.44 28.20 24.41
CA ASP A 288 -1.68 28.26 25.66
C ASP A 288 -1.84 26.99 26.52
N ASP A 289 -3.01 26.34 26.47
CA ASP A 289 -3.34 25.11 27.21
C ASP A 289 -3.50 23.88 26.31
N ILE A 290 -3.11 23.96 25.03
CA ILE A 290 -3.43 22.95 24.01
C ILE A 290 -2.88 21.55 24.33
N GLN A 291 -1.73 21.46 25.02
CA GLN A 291 -1.16 20.18 25.43
C GLN A 291 -1.97 19.49 26.54
N TRP A 292 -2.73 20.25 27.33
CA TRP A 292 -3.57 19.75 28.41
C TRP A 292 -4.99 19.45 27.94
N THR A 293 -5.56 20.33 27.10
CA THR A 293 -6.92 20.21 26.60
C THR A 293 -7.00 19.27 25.39
N GLY A 294 -5.95 19.21 24.58
CA GLY A 294 -5.98 18.55 23.27
C GLY A 294 -6.86 19.31 22.25
N GLU A 295 -7.22 20.57 22.54
CA GLU A 295 -8.17 21.35 21.75
C GLU A 295 -7.51 22.55 21.10
N GLY A 296 -7.33 22.49 19.79
CA GLY A 296 -6.98 23.60 18.92
C GLY A 296 -8.18 24.12 18.09
N LEU A 297 -7.87 24.92 17.07
CA LEU A 297 -8.87 25.21 16.01
C LEU A 297 -9.11 23.95 15.16
N HIS A 298 -10.23 23.84 14.46
CA HIS A 298 -10.36 22.85 13.40
C HIS A 298 -10.91 23.49 12.12
N THR A 299 -10.70 22.82 10.98
CA THR A 299 -11.36 23.23 9.74
C THR A 299 -12.27 22.15 9.21
N MET A 300 -13.24 22.56 8.39
CA MET A 300 -14.17 21.64 7.73
C MET A 300 -14.83 22.33 6.53
N MET A 301 -14.91 21.61 5.41
CA MET A 301 -15.77 21.96 4.28
C MET A 301 -16.79 20.85 4.08
N MET A 302 -18.09 21.18 4.00
CA MET A 302 -19.17 20.23 3.74
C MET A 302 -20.23 20.80 2.79
N GLY A 303 -20.98 19.92 2.13
CA GLY A 303 -22.07 20.32 1.21
C GLY A 303 -21.67 20.31 -0.27
N SER A 304 -22.35 21.12 -1.09
CA SER A 304 -22.19 21.16 -2.55
C SER A 304 -21.19 22.20 -3.06
N GLY A 305 -20.60 22.97 -2.15
CA GLY A 305 -19.57 23.98 -2.42
C GLY A 305 -18.18 23.38 -2.67
N TYR A 306 -17.13 24.17 -2.44
CA TYR A 306 -15.75 23.68 -2.45
C TYR A 306 -14.83 24.51 -1.55
N MET A 307 -13.69 23.93 -1.22
CA MET A 307 -12.55 24.62 -0.63
C MET A 307 -11.30 24.33 -1.47
N ASP A 308 -10.71 25.37 -2.04
CA ASP A 308 -9.43 25.37 -2.77
C ASP A 308 -8.43 26.16 -1.92
N MET A 309 -7.62 25.45 -1.12
CA MET A 309 -6.63 26.05 -0.23
C MET A 309 -5.23 25.66 -0.69
N ARG A 310 -4.45 26.67 -1.07
CA ARG A 310 -3.09 26.55 -1.57
C ARG A 310 -2.12 27.43 -0.81
N TYR A 311 -0.97 26.85 -0.46
CA TYR A 311 0.14 27.54 0.16
C TYR A 311 -0.26 28.31 1.44
N ALA A 312 -1.12 27.72 2.27
CA ALA A 312 -1.47 28.20 3.60
C ALA A 312 -0.80 27.34 4.68
N ARG A 313 -0.47 27.93 5.82
CA ARG A 313 -0.01 27.22 7.01
C ARG A 313 -1.13 27.13 8.02
N VAL A 314 -1.37 25.95 8.56
CA VAL A 314 -2.30 25.69 9.67
C VAL A 314 -1.50 25.16 10.86
N GLU A 315 -1.59 25.83 12.00
CA GLU A 315 -0.90 25.44 13.24
C GLU A 315 -1.88 25.38 14.41
N HIS A 316 -1.50 24.62 15.45
CA HIS A 316 -2.30 24.48 16.68
C HIS A 316 -3.76 24.08 16.41
N CYS A 317 -3.92 23.13 15.49
CA CYS A 317 -5.21 22.68 14.98
C CYS A 317 -5.52 21.24 15.38
N GLY A 318 -6.78 20.83 15.25
CA GLY A 318 -7.31 19.54 15.69
C GLY A 318 -7.85 19.57 17.12
N GLN A 319 -8.85 18.74 17.42
CA GLN A 319 -9.41 18.60 18.77
C GLN A 319 -9.54 17.11 19.13
N ARG A 320 -8.67 16.59 20.01
CA ARG A 320 -8.76 15.20 20.50
C ARG A 320 -9.60 15.11 21.78
N PRO A 321 -10.36 14.02 21.97
CA PRO A 321 -10.55 12.87 21.08
C PRO A 321 -11.76 13.05 20.12
N LEU A 322 -12.19 14.28 19.85
CA LEU A 322 -13.42 14.56 19.11
C LEU A 322 -13.28 14.22 17.61
N MET A 323 -14.02 13.21 17.15
CA MET A 323 -14.05 12.82 15.74
C MET A 323 -14.54 13.95 14.84
N GLY A 324 -13.98 14.06 13.62
CA GLY A 324 -14.32 15.08 12.64
C GLY A 324 -13.78 16.49 12.94
N ARG A 325 -13.00 16.67 14.01
CA ARG A 325 -12.37 17.96 14.38
C ARG A 325 -10.89 17.94 14.02
N TYR A 326 -10.61 18.05 12.72
CA TYR A 326 -9.28 17.88 12.12
C TYR A 326 -8.71 19.19 11.55
N CYS A 327 -7.44 19.19 11.18
CA CYS A 327 -6.75 20.40 10.72
C CYS A 327 -7.20 20.87 9.34
N LEU A 328 -7.13 20.00 8.33
CA LEU A 328 -7.67 20.22 6.98
C LEU A 328 -8.65 19.11 6.67
N HIS A 329 -9.93 19.41 6.44
CA HIS A 329 -10.96 18.38 6.39
C HIS A 329 -12.00 18.65 5.29
N PHE A 330 -12.04 17.77 4.30
CA PHE A 330 -13.20 17.63 3.41
C PHE A 330 -14.17 16.63 4.02
N HIS A 331 -15.38 17.09 4.34
CA HIS A 331 -16.40 16.30 5.04
C HIS A 331 -17.60 16.04 4.13
N VAL A 332 -17.60 14.85 3.52
CA VAL A 332 -18.67 14.31 2.67
C VAL A 332 -19.03 15.25 1.52
N MET A 333 -18.01 15.72 0.79
CA MET A 333 -18.17 16.60 -0.37
C MET A 333 -18.72 15.87 -1.60
N ARG A 334 -18.79 14.53 -1.55
CA ARG A 334 -19.04 13.67 -2.71
C ARG A 334 -18.03 13.98 -3.81
N ARG A 335 -18.46 13.98 -5.08
CA ARG A 335 -17.59 14.32 -6.20
C ARG A 335 -17.23 15.81 -6.21
N CYS A 336 -15.99 16.13 -5.87
CA CYS A 336 -15.51 17.51 -5.77
C CYS A 336 -14.11 17.68 -6.40
N PRO A 337 -13.99 17.75 -7.74
CA PRO A 337 -12.72 18.03 -8.42
C PRO A 337 -12.19 19.46 -8.20
N ARG A 338 -12.98 20.32 -7.55
CA ARG A 338 -12.57 21.67 -7.12
C ARG A 338 -12.05 21.70 -5.68
N CYS A 339 -12.18 20.60 -4.94
CA CYS A 339 -11.64 20.48 -3.59
C CYS A 339 -10.14 20.23 -3.68
N VAL A 340 -9.34 21.17 -3.16
CA VAL A 340 -7.89 21.15 -3.31
C VAL A 340 -7.23 21.55 -2.00
N PHE A 341 -6.28 20.73 -1.58
CA PHE A 341 -5.24 21.07 -0.61
C PHE A 341 -3.90 20.94 -1.30
N GLN A 342 -3.30 22.08 -1.69
CA GLN A 342 -2.02 22.08 -2.39
C GLN A 342 -0.95 22.92 -1.72
N GLY A 343 0.24 22.37 -1.50
CA GLY A 343 1.38 23.15 -1.03
C GLY A 343 1.24 23.67 0.41
N ASN A 344 0.24 23.23 1.16
CA ASN A 344 -0.03 23.72 2.51
C ASN A 344 1.01 23.17 3.51
N ALA A 345 1.10 23.79 4.67
CA ALA A 345 1.87 23.29 5.81
C ALA A 345 0.94 23.06 7.00
N VAL A 346 0.85 21.84 7.53
CA VAL A 346 0.18 21.55 8.81
C VAL A 346 1.26 21.25 9.83
N VAL A 347 1.28 21.98 10.94
CA VAL A 347 2.38 21.90 11.90
C VAL A 347 1.87 21.77 13.33
N GLY A 348 2.34 20.73 14.02
CA GLY A 348 2.11 20.52 15.45
C GLY A 348 0.62 20.37 15.75
N SER A 349 -0.08 19.56 14.97
CA SER A 349 -1.52 19.36 15.16
C SER A 349 -1.83 18.48 16.36
N GLU A 350 -2.94 18.79 17.03
CA GLU A 350 -3.51 17.97 18.09
C GLU A 350 -4.40 16.84 17.57
N HIS A 351 -4.67 16.75 16.27
CA HIS A 351 -5.38 15.62 15.66
C HIS A 351 -4.86 15.44 14.22
N VAL A 352 -5.49 14.55 13.45
CA VAL A 352 -5.26 14.29 12.02
C VAL A 352 -4.96 15.58 11.24
N GLY A 353 -3.88 15.53 10.45
CA GLY A 353 -3.41 16.67 9.66
C GLY A 353 -4.30 16.98 8.45
N ILE A 354 -4.50 16.01 7.56
CA ILE A 354 -5.40 16.15 6.40
C ILE A 354 -6.38 14.98 6.38
N THR A 355 -7.68 15.26 6.24
CA THR A 355 -8.73 14.25 6.13
C THR A 355 -9.53 14.42 4.85
N VAL A 356 -9.67 13.32 4.11
CA VAL A 356 -10.58 13.15 2.98
C VAL A 356 -11.65 12.16 3.40
N HIS A 357 -12.84 12.67 3.71
CA HIS A 357 -13.97 11.88 4.19
C HIS A 357 -15.13 11.99 3.20
N GLY A 358 -15.59 10.86 2.66
CA GLY A 358 -16.74 10.79 1.74
C GLY A 358 -16.63 11.74 0.54
N THR A 359 -15.39 11.94 0.08
CA THR A 359 -15.02 12.92 -0.94
C THR A 359 -14.25 12.23 -2.04
N HIS A 360 -14.56 12.57 -3.30
CA HIS A 360 -14.03 11.91 -4.49
C HIS A 360 -13.49 12.94 -5.48
N GLY A 361 -12.41 12.61 -6.18
CA GLY A 361 -11.81 13.47 -7.20
C GLY A 361 -11.02 14.67 -6.67
N ALA A 362 -10.75 14.76 -5.36
CA ALA A 362 -10.01 15.87 -4.77
C ALA A 362 -8.49 15.77 -5.02
N LEU A 363 -7.80 16.91 -4.95
CA LEU A 363 -6.34 17.00 -5.07
C LEU A 363 -5.69 17.32 -3.73
N ILE A 364 -4.77 16.46 -3.28
CA ILE A 364 -4.00 16.59 -2.05
C ILE A 364 -2.53 16.48 -2.43
N ASP A 365 -1.94 17.62 -2.83
CA ASP A 365 -0.65 17.66 -3.52
C ASP A 365 0.38 18.57 -2.83
N GLN A 366 1.64 18.14 -2.74
CA GLN A 366 2.75 18.97 -2.26
C GLN A 366 2.58 19.52 -0.83
N ASN A 367 1.73 18.94 0.01
CA ASN A 367 1.56 19.41 1.38
C ASN A 367 2.73 18.93 2.27
N VAL A 368 3.07 19.73 3.25
CA VAL A 368 4.02 19.39 4.32
C VAL A 368 3.22 19.17 5.60
N LEU A 369 3.33 18.00 6.20
CA LEU A 369 2.73 17.68 7.49
C LEU A 369 3.87 17.41 8.46
N TRP A 370 3.99 18.25 9.49
CA TRP A 370 5.04 18.15 10.50
C TRP A 370 4.42 17.93 11.87
N ASP A 371 4.78 16.82 12.53
CA ASP A 371 4.31 16.49 13.89
C ASP A 371 2.78 16.46 14.03
N SER A 372 2.09 15.88 13.04
CA SER A 372 0.67 15.63 13.19
C SER A 372 0.39 14.48 14.16
N LYS A 373 -0.54 14.68 15.10
CA LYS A 373 -0.94 13.62 16.05
C LYS A 373 -1.98 12.67 15.41
N ALA A 374 -1.95 11.41 15.82
CA ALA A 374 -2.74 10.29 15.32
C ALA A 374 -2.37 9.86 13.89
N VAL A 375 -2.76 10.65 12.90
CA VAL A 375 -2.56 10.34 11.48
C VAL A 375 -2.10 11.60 10.74
N GLY A 376 -1.17 11.46 9.80
CA GLY A 376 -0.82 12.56 8.91
C GLY A 376 -1.97 12.86 7.96
N LEU A 377 -2.17 11.96 6.99
CA LEU A 377 -3.25 11.99 6.00
C LEU A 377 -4.20 10.82 6.19
N TYR A 378 -5.50 11.09 6.30
CA TYR A 378 -6.54 10.11 6.57
C TYR A 378 -7.59 10.07 5.46
N VAL A 379 -7.82 8.88 4.91
CA VAL A 379 -8.97 8.57 4.05
C VAL A 379 -9.89 7.63 4.83
N GLU A 380 -11.10 8.10 5.13
CA GLU A 380 -11.85 7.71 6.33
C GLU A 380 -12.81 6.52 6.16
N ASP A 381 -13.80 6.59 5.29
CA ASP A 381 -14.93 5.64 5.33
C ASP A 381 -14.72 4.40 4.45
N GLY A 382 -13.89 4.50 3.43
CA GLY A 382 -13.59 3.44 2.46
C GLY A 382 -14.25 3.61 1.11
N ASN A 383 -15.23 4.51 0.98
CA ASN A 383 -15.88 4.81 -0.28
C ASN A 383 -15.17 5.92 -1.08
N GLU A 384 -14.21 6.63 -0.47
CA GLU A 384 -13.44 7.66 -1.15
C GLU A 384 -12.66 7.08 -2.34
N MET A 385 -12.75 7.75 -3.48
CA MET A 385 -12.19 7.25 -4.75
C MET A 385 -11.73 8.39 -5.64
N ASP A 386 -10.82 8.07 -6.55
CA ASP A 386 -10.30 8.99 -7.57
C ASP A 386 -9.67 10.27 -6.99
N ASN A 387 -9.34 10.30 -5.69
CA ASN A 387 -8.56 11.39 -5.13
C ASN A 387 -7.08 11.18 -5.47
N THR A 388 -6.38 12.28 -5.76
CA THR A 388 -4.94 12.25 -6.01
C THR A 388 -4.19 12.76 -4.78
N ILE A 389 -3.48 11.85 -4.11
CA ILE A 389 -2.61 12.13 -2.97
C ILE A 389 -1.17 12.06 -3.47
N SER A 390 -0.57 13.21 -3.75
CA SER A 390 0.72 13.25 -4.44
C SER A 390 1.75 14.18 -3.84
N ASN A 391 3.03 13.78 -3.92
CA ASN A 391 4.18 14.63 -3.58
C ASN A 391 4.10 15.26 -2.18
N ASN A 392 3.39 14.67 -1.22
CA ASN A 392 3.32 15.18 0.14
C ASN A 392 4.54 14.72 0.94
N ALA A 393 5.05 15.56 1.84
CA ALA A 393 6.07 15.21 2.81
C ALA A 393 5.45 15.15 4.21
N VAL A 394 5.35 13.94 4.77
CA VAL A 394 4.68 13.65 6.05
C VAL A 394 5.74 13.22 7.06
N ILE A 395 6.20 14.16 7.88
CA ILE A 395 7.36 13.98 8.74
C ILE A 395 6.92 14.00 10.20
N CYS A 396 7.25 12.94 10.93
CA CYS A 396 7.17 12.95 12.37
C CYS A 396 8.56 13.20 12.95
N SER A 397 8.67 14.17 13.86
CA SER A 397 9.94 14.50 14.47
C SER A 397 10.43 13.41 15.38
N VAL A 398 9.53 12.73 16.10
CA VAL A 398 9.75 11.53 16.91
C VAL A 398 8.43 10.78 16.95
N ALA A 399 8.38 9.49 16.61
CA ALA A 399 7.10 8.80 16.50
C ALA A 399 6.21 8.87 17.76
N THR A 400 6.80 8.92 18.96
CA THR A 400 6.05 9.08 20.22
C THR A 400 5.34 10.44 20.34
N ARG A 401 5.78 11.46 19.62
CA ARG A 401 5.12 12.77 19.54
C ARG A 401 3.85 12.70 18.70
N CYS A 402 3.87 11.94 17.60
CA CYS A 402 2.74 11.76 16.71
C CYS A 402 1.79 10.64 17.19
N SER A 403 2.28 9.73 18.02
CA SER A 403 1.52 8.58 18.54
C SER A 403 0.63 8.98 19.71
N VAL A 404 -0.67 8.82 19.52
CA VAL A 404 -1.69 9.08 20.54
C VAL A 404 -2.81 8.03 20.43
N PRO A 405 -3.58 7.77 21.50
CA PRO A 405 -4.79 6.96 21.37
C PRO A 405 -5.73 7.60 20.35
N TRP A 406 -6.17 6.81 19.37
CA TRP A 406 -7.03 7.28 18.28
C TRP A 406 -8.15 6.27 18.06
N LEU A 407 -9.40 6.77 18.02
CA LEU A 407 -10.62 5.95 17.90
C LEU A 407 -10.70 4.82 18.95
N GLY A 408 -10.23 5.08 20.17
CA GLY A 408 -10.23 4.11 21.27
C GLY A 408 -9.22 2.96 21.10
N LYS A 409 -8.33 3.03 20.11
CA LYS A 409 -7.28 2.02 19.89
C LYS A 409 -5.89 2.64 20.08
N ASN A 410 -5.01 1.87 20.71
CA ASN A 410 -3.59 2.21 20.84
C ASN A 410 -2.83 1.68 19.60
N GLY A 411 -1.88 2.45 19.07
CA GLY A 411 -0.98 1.98 18.02
C GLY A 411 -1.59 1.90 16.62
N LEU A 412 -2.56 2.76 16.31
CA LEU A 412 -3.11 2.89 14.95
C LEU A 412 -2.53 4.06 14.14
N ASN A 413 -1.29 4.47 14.40
CA ASN A 413 -0.77 5.71 13.80
C ASN A 413 -0.04 5.42 12.49
N ALA A 414 -0.28 6.25 11.49
CA ALA A 414 0.42 6.20 10.21
C ALA A 414 0.58 7.60 9.63
N GLY A 415 1.65 7.82 8.85
CA GLY A 415 1.78 9.05 8.07
C GLY A 415 0.67 9.15 7.03
N ILE A 416 0.39 8.06 6.32
CA ILE A 416 -0.77 7.92 5.43
C ILE A 416 -1.61 6.73 5.88
N TYR A 417 -2.88 6.98 6.17
CA TYR A 417 -3.86 5.96 6.57
C TYR A 417 -5.01 5.92 5.56
N LEU A 418 -5.15 4.79 4.86
CA LEU A 418 -6.02 4.67 3.69
C LEU A 418 -7.01 3.53 3.84
N ILE A 419 -8.27 3.82 4.17
CA ILE A 419 -9.35 2.81 4.13
C ILE A 419 -9.83 2.63 2.68
N GLY A 420 -10.05 3.72 1.95
CA GLY A 420 -10.46 3.67 0.54
C GLY A 420 -9.28 3.39 -0.38
N MET A 421 -9.10 2.15 -0.84
CA MET A 421 -7.95 1.79 -1.69
C MET A 421 -7.97 2.39 -3.10
N THR A 422 -9.12 2.93 -3.52
CA THR A 422 -9.38 3.37 -4.89
C THR A 422 -8.89 4.80 -5.17
N ASN A 423 -7.88 5.26 -4.44
CA ASN A 423 -7.27 6.59 -4.56
C ASN A 423 -5.84 6.45 -5.09
N ASP A 424 -5.35 7.49 -5.77
CA ASP A 424 -3.98 7.54 -6.25
C ASP A 424 -3.04 8.02 -5.13
N VAL A 425 -1.97 7.28 -4.86
CA VAL A 425 -0.91 7.60 -3.89
C VAL A 425 0.43 7.61 -4.62
N ILE A 426 0.92 8.82 -4.95
CA ILE A 426 2.01 9.02 -5.91
C ILE A 426 3.11 9.91 -5.34
N GLY A 427 4.34 9.41 -5.25
CA GLY A 427 5.50 10.27 -4.96
C GLY A 427 5.53 10.86 -3.54
N ASN A 428 4.80 10.28 -2.59
CA ASN A 428 4.76 10.79 -1.22
C ASN A 428 5.99 10.34 -0.44
N HIS A 429 6.47 11.17 0.47
CA HIS A 429 7.57 10.86 1.38
C HIS A 429 7.06 10.84 2.82
N VAL A 430 7.25 9.72 3.52
CA VAL A 430 6.86 9.57 4.93
C VAL A 430 8.06 9.13 5.75
N ALA A 431 8.40 9.90 6.78
CA ALA A 431 9.57 9.65 7.62
C ALA A 431 9.25 9.73 9.12
N GLY A 432 9.81 8.79 9.88
CA GLY A 432 9.82 8.82 11.35
C GLY A 432 8.49 8.49 12.04
N TRP A 433 7.51 7.95 11.33
CA TRP A 433 6.21 7.55 11.87
C TRP A 433 6.23 6.17 12.53
N GLU A 434 5.14 5.78 13.17
CA GLU A 434 4.96 4.37 13.59
C GLU A 434 4.84 3.47 12.35
N ASN A 435 3.89 3.79 11.46
CA ASN A 435 3.79 3.20 10.13
C ASN A 435 3.89 4.30 9.06
N GLY A 436 4.54 4.03 7.92
CA GLY A 436 4.65 4.95 6.80
C GLY A 436 3.30 5.14 6.11
N MET A 437 2.91 4.15 5.32
CA MET A 437 1.57 4.04 4.73
C MET A 437 0.88 2.77 5.21
N TRP A 438 -0.32 2.89 5.75
CA TRP A 438 -1.10 1.76 6.22
C TRP A 438 -2.52 1.71 5.64
N THR A 439 -2.86 0.55 5.09
CA THR A 439 -4.20 0.22 4.59
C THR A 439 -4.84 -0.83 5.50
N PRO A 440 -5.76 -0.49 6.41
CA PRO A 440 -6.19 -1.36 7.51
C PRO A 440 -7.26 -2.40 7.10
N GLY A 441 -7.01 -3.21 6.06
CA GLY A 441 -8.00 -4.12 5.48
C GLY A 441 -8.64 -5.07 6.50
N SER A 442 -7.86 -5.58 7.46
CA SER A 442 -8.39 -6.46 8.53
C SER A 442 -9.19 -5.72 9.60
N ALA A 443 -8.84 -4.46 9.88
CA ALA A 443 -9.45 -3.68 10.96
C ALA A 443 -10.64 -2.82 10.48
N SER A 444 -10.82 -2.65 9.18
CA SER A 444 -11.89 -1.85 8.56
C SER A 444 -12.46 -2.51 7.30
N GLY A 445 -12.50 -3.85 7.26
CA GLY A 445 -12.89 -4.63 6.08
C GLY A 445 -14.32 -4.43 5.58
N ASN A 446 -15.20 -3.80 6.37
CA ASN A 446 -16.59 -3.47 6.00
C ASN A 446 -16.84 -1.96 5.84
N GLY A 447 -15.78 -1.14 5.76
CA GLY A 447 -15.88 0.31 5.79
C GLY A 447 -16.18 0.87 7.18
N GLN A 448 -16.25 2.19 7.26
CA GLN A 448 -16.63 2.93 8.45
C GLN A 448 -17.78 3.90 8.15
N GLY A 449 -18.27 4.59 9.19
CA GLY A 449 -19.24 5.67 9.05
C GLY A 449 -20.42 5.31 8.16
N ARG A 450 -20.65 6.12 7.10
CA ARG A 450 -21.78 5.96 6.17
C ARG A 450 -21.59 4.82 5.18
N ALA A 451 -20.35 4.38 4.99
CA ALA A 451 -19.95 3.30 4.11
C ALA A 451 -20.00 1.91 4.78
N THR A 452 -20.22 1.85 6.10
CA THR A 452 -20.39 0.59 6.85
C THR A 452 -21.33 -0.38 6.13
N MET A 453 -20.84 -1.58 5.80
CA MET A 453 -21.55 -2.65 5.08
C MET A 453 -21.97 -2.32 3.64
N LYS A 454 -21.51 -1.21 3.07
CA LYS A 454 -21.73 -0.80 1.67
C LYS A 454 -20.46 -0.83 0.84
N VAL A 455 -19.31 -1.00 1.49
CA VAL A 455 -18.00 -1.20 0.87
C VAL A 455 -17.32 -2.39 1.50
N CYS A 456 -16.29 -2.88 0.83
CA CYS A 456 -15.41 -3.90 1.36
C CYS A 456 -13.94 -3.51 1.15
N PRO A 457 -13.38 -2.60 1.97
CA PRO A 457 -12.03 -2.05 1.81
C PRO A 457 -10.92 -3.06 1.60
N GLN A 458 -11.04 -4.23 2.23
CA GLN A 458 -10.12 -5.35 2.06
C GLN A 458 -10.04 -5.88 0.60
N TYR A 459 -11.10 -5.64 -0.18
CA TYR A 459 -11.32 -6.19 -1.51
C TYR A 459 -11.46 -5.09 -2.58
N LEU A 460 -11.32 -3.83 -2.20
CA LEU A 460 -11.36 -2.72 -3.15
C LEU A 460 -10.15 -2.78 -4.09
N PRO A 461 -10.33 -2.56 -5.40
CA PRO A 461 -9.20 -2.41 -6.31
C PRO A 461 -8.39 -1.16 -5.96
N PHE A 462 -7.10 -1.19 -6.24
CA PHE A 462 -6.25 -0.03 -5.95
C PHE A 462 -6.41 1.04 -7.02
N GLY A 463 -6.32 2.30 -6.61
CA GLY A 463 -5.85 3.36 -7.51
C GLY A 463 -4.37 3.18 -7.85
N THR A 464 -3.74 4.22 -8.36
CA THR A 464 -2.31 4.21 -8.68
C THR A 464 -1.50 4.29 -7.39
N ILE A 465 -0.67 3.29 -7.08
CA ILE A 465 0.32 3.37 -6.00
C ILE A 465 1.71 3.34 -6.63
N ARG A 466 2.40 4.49 -6.64
CA ARG A 466 3.75 4.52 -7.21
C ARG A 466 4.70 5.56 -6.66
N GLY A 467 5.98 5.22 -6.65
CA GLY A 467 7.08 6.16 -6.43
C GLY A 467 7.14 6.75 -5.02
N ASN A 468 6.48 6.15 -4.03
CA ASN A 468 6.52 6.68 -2.67
C ASN A 468 7.79 6.21 -1.95
N VAL A 469 8.21 7.01 -0.97
CA VAL A 469 9.39 6.75 -0.14
C VAL A 469 8.97 6.69 1.31
N MET A 470 9.24 5.57 1.96
CA MET A 470 8.88 5.34 3.36
C MET A 470 10.15 4.98 4.13
N HIS A 471 10.56 5.80 5.10
CA HIS A 471 11.78 5.51 5.84
C HIS A 471 11.79 5.90 7.31
N ASP A 472 12.73 5.31 8.06
CA ASP A 472 12.91 5.52 9.49
C ASP A 472 11.64 5.28 10.33
N ASN A 473 10.64 4.57 9.80
CA ASN A 473 9.39 4.30 10.52
C ASN A 473 9.61 3.20 11.57
N GLN A 474 9.01 3.35 12.74
CA GLN A 474 9.22 2.46 13.88
C GLN A 474 8.65 1.06 13.70
N ARG A 475 7.78 0.85 12.72
CA ARG A 475 7.20 -0.45 12.41
C ARG A 475 7.20 -0.68 10.91
N PHE A 476 6.07 -0.51 10.24
CA PHE A 476 6.00 -0.71 8.79
C PHE A 476 6.37 0.55 8.02
N GLY A 477 7.10 0.42 6.91
CA GLY A 477 7.13 1.46 5.88
C GLY A 477 5.82 1.42 5.09
N LEU A 478 5.79 0.70 3.97
CA LEU A 478 4.56 0.26 3.33
C LEU A 478 3.90 -0.90 4.11
N TYR A 479 2.61 -0.75 4.45
CA TYR A 479 1.79 -1.78 5.12
C TYR A 479 0.44 -2.02 4.41
N LEU A 480 0.40 -3.02 3.53
CA LEU A 480 -0.81 -3.40 2.79
C LEU A 480 -1.63 -4.47 3.52
N ASP A 481 -2.14 -4.16 4.72
CA ASP A 481 -2.76 -5.15 5.62
C ASP A 481 -3.96 -5.89 5.00
N ASN A 482 -3.76 -7.17 4.66
CA ASN A 482 -4.79 -8.15 4.28
C ASN A 482 -5.55 -7.85 2.97
N GLN A 483 -4.91 -7.24 1.97
CA GLN A 483 -5.57 -6.78 0.73
C GLN A 483 -5.77 -7.89 -0.33
N PHE A 484 -7.01 -8.12 -0.76
CA PHE A 484 -7.37 -9.06 -1.84
C PHE A 484 -8.28 -8.39 -2.88
N PRO A 485 -7.75 -7.46 -3.70
CA PRO A 485 -8.53 -6.72 -4.69
C PRO A 485 -9.43 -7.59 -5.58
N ARG A 486 -10.67 -7.15 -5.78
CA ARG A 486 -11.68 -7.84 -6.59
C ARG A 486 -12.22 -6.94 -7.71
N ASN A 487 -12.89 -7.55 -8.68
CA ASN A 487 -13.63 -6.82 -9.70
C ASN A 487 -14.97 -6.32 -9.13
N LEU A 488 -14.97 -5.08 -8.65
CA LEU A 488 -16.14 -4.47 -8.00
C LEU A 488 -16.75 -3.37 -8.87
N ARG A 489 -18.08 -3.41 -9.02
CA ARG A 489 -18.85 -2.27 -9.54
C ARG A 489 -19.23 -1.35 -8.41
N ARG A 490 -19.07 -0.05 -8.63
CA ARG A 490 -19.31 0.99 -7.64
C ARG A 490 -20.17 2.10 -8.22
N ASP A 491 -21.03 2.67 -7.39
CA ASP A 491 -21.84 3.83 -7.75
C ASP A 491 -21.02 5.14 -7.69
N SER A 492 -21.68 6.28 -7.93
CA SER A 492 -21.03 7.59 -7.94
C SER A 492 -20.51 8.08 -6.59
N ASP A 493 -20.93 7.46 -5.48
CA ASP A 493 -20.49 7.76 -4.11
C ASP A 493 -19.47 6.71 -3.62
N GLY A 494 -19.04 5.79 -4.49
CA GLY A 494 -18.05 4.75 -4.21
C GLY A 494 -18.59 3.53 -3.46
N TYR A 495 -19.90 3.41 -3.27
CA TYR A 495 -20.49 2.20 -2.67
C TYR A 495 -20.53 1.06 -3.69
N VAL A 496 -20.33 -0.16 -3.20
CA VAL A 496 -20.39 -1.37 -4.03
C VAL A 496 -21.86 -1.63 -4.40
N GLU A 497 -22.16 -1.73 -5.71
CA GLU A 497 -23.53 -1.89 -6.21
C GLU A 497 -24.18 -3.21 -5.76
N ASP A 498 -23.37 -4.27 -5.66
CA ASP A 498 -23.77 -5.59 -5.18
C ASP A 498 -22.67 -6.14 -4.27
N ILE A 499 -22.92 -6.12 -2.95
CA ILE A 499 -21.94 -6.53 -1.94
C ILE A 499 -21.50 -7.99 -2.10
N SER A 500 -22.27 -8.84 -2.80
CA SER A 500 -21.85 -10.21 -3.10
C SER A 500 -20.65 -10.27 -4.04
N GLN A 501 -20.32 -9.18 -4.75
CA GLN A 501 -19.08 -9.03 -5.52
C GLN A 501 -17.84 -8.94 -4.64
N CYS A 502 -17.98 -8.68 -3.33
CA CYS A 502 -16.86 -8.77 -2.38
C CYS A 502 -16.44 -10.23 -2.14
N ASN A 503 -17.26 -11.21 -2.54
CA ASN A 503 -16.92 -12.60 -2.42
C ASN A 503 -15.74 -12.96 -3.30
N GLU A 504 -14.99 -13.95 -2.80
CA GLU A 504 -13.82 -14.49 -3.47
C GLU A 504 -14.10 -15.06 -4.86
N PHE A 505 -15.29 -15.64 -5.03
CA PHE A 505 -15.73 -16.20 -6.29
C PHE A 505 -16.93 -15.45 -6.82
N THR A 506 -16.95 -15.33 -8.13
CA THR A 506 -18.14 -14.97 -8.90
C THR A 506 -19.20 -16.08 -8.80
N HIS A 507 -20.44 -15.77 -9.18
CA HIS A 507 -21.55 -16.74 -9.11
C HIS A 507 -21.33 -18.00 -9.97
N ASP A 508 -20.54 -17.90 -11.05
CA ASP A 508 -20.18 -19.05 -11.90
C ASP A 508 -18.97 -19.85 -11.35
N GLY A 509 -18.44 -19.45 -10.20
CA GLY A 509 -17.36 -20.11 -9.49
C GLY A 509 -15.96 -19.70 -9.94
N LYS A 510 -15.79 -18.70 -10.79
CA LYS A 510 -14.44 -18.19 -11.13
C LYS A 510 -13.88 -17.32 -10.02
N ASP A 511 -12.55 -17.31 -9.90
CA ASP A 511 -11.82 -16.37 -9.05
C ASP A 511 -12.20 -14.93 -9.41
N ASN A 512 -12.64 -14.16 -8.42
CA ASN A 512 -13.08 -12.79 -8.58
C ASN A 512 -11.97 -11.76 -8.31
N GLY A 513 -10.71 -12.21 -8.24
CA GLY A 513 -9.54 -11.33 -8.18
C GLY A 513 -9.52 -10.30 -9.32
N VAL A 514 -9.00 -9.11 -9.05
CA VAL A 514 -8.90 -8.05 -10.06
C VAL A 514 -8.04 -8.50 -11.25
N VAL A 515 -8.47 -8.17 -12.46
CA VAL A 515 -7.74 -8.49 -13.70
C VAL A 515 -7.62 -7.24 -14.58
N PRO A 516 -6.40 -6.77 -14.93
CA PRO A 516 -5.10 -7.29 -14.48
C PRO A 516 -4.89 -7.05 -12.97
N ALA A 517 -3.93 -7.78 -12.37
CA ALA A 517 -3.52 -7.56 -10.99
C ALA A 517 -3.16 -6.08 -10.73
N ASN A 518 -3.50 -5.57 -9.54
CA ASN A 518 -3.05 -4.23 -9.12
C ASN A 518 -1.52 -4.20 -9.00
N VAL A 519 -0.92 -3.02 -9.14
CA VAL A 519 0.53 -2.86 -9.11
C VAL A 519 0.92 -1.81 -8.08
N VAL A 520 1.92 -2.14 -7.26
CA VAL A 520 2.71 -1.20 -6.47
C VAL A 520 4.02 -1.00 -7.21
N GLU A 521 4.26 0.22 -7.69
CA GLU A 521 5.34 0.51 -8.64
C GLU A 521 6.37 1.50 -8.09
N ASP A 522 7.66 1.26 -8.27
CA ASP A 522 8.73 2.20 -7.88
C ASP A 522 8.73 2.61 -6.38
N GLU A 523 8.15 1.79 -5.51
CA GLU A 523 8.14 2.04 -4.07
C GLU A 523 9.54 1.83 -3.49
N PHE A 524 9.96 2.75 -2.62
CA PHE A 524 11.28 2.74 -1.99
C PHE A 524 11.18 2.80 -0.46
N ASP A 525 11.49 1.69 0.19
CA ASP A 525 11.46 1.55 1.65
C ASP A 525 12.87 1.38 2.21
N TRP A 526 13.23 2.16 3.23
CA TRP A 526 14.50 1.96 3.93
C TRP A 526 14.46 2.25 5.43
N HIS A 527 15.28 1.55 6.20
CA HIS A 527 15.36 1.64 7.67
C HIS A 527 14.04 1.37 8.44
N ASN A 528 13.05 0.75 7.81
CA ASN A 528 11.83 0.31 8.49
C ASN A 528 12.05 -1.04 9.21
N ILE A 529 11.24 -1.35 10.23
CA ILE A 529 11.29 -2.70 10.84
C ILE A 529 10.68 -3.73 9.88
N PHE A 530 9.52 -3.40 9.32
CA PHE A 530 8.80 -4.25 8.39
C PHE A 530 8.40 -3.46 7.15
N VAL A 531 8.17 -4.18 6.06
CA VAL A 531 7.53 -3.67 4.85
C VAL A 531 6.69 -4.81 4.29
N GLY A 532 5.56 -4.53 3.64
CA GLY A 532 4.71 -5.55 3.03
C GLY A 532 3.40 -5.75 3.78
N GLN A 533 3.04 -6.98 4.13
CA GLN A 533 1.70 -7.32 4.63
C GLN A 533 1.60 -8.71 5.29
N TYR A 534 0.41 -9.06 5.82
CA TYR A 534 0.16 -10.41 6.33
C TYR A 534 -0.36 -11.39 5.26
N ALA A 535 -1.50 -11.10 4.66
CA ALA A 535 -1.97 -11.82 3.48
C ALA A 535 -2.26 -10.85 2.33
N MET A 536 -2.03 -11.27 1.09
CA MET A 536 -2.33 -10.43 -0.07
C MET A 536 -2.66 -11.24 -1.32
N GLY A 537 -3.67 -10.77 -2.05
CA GLY A 537 -4.14 -11.33 -3.30
C GLY A 537 -3.47 -10.71 -4.52
N ASP A 538 -4.30 -10.36 -5.51
CA ASP A 538 -3.97 -9.86 -6.84
C ASP A 538 -3.26 -8.48 -6.87
N VAL A 539 -2.08 -8.42 -6.25
CA VAL A 539 -1.20 -7.25 -6.14
C VAL A 539 0.24 -7.66 -6.47
N SER A 540 0.81 -7.03 -7.49
CA SER A 540 2.18 -7.20 -7.95
C SER A 540 3.07 -6.06 -7.46
N PHE A 541 4.29 -6.37 -7.03
CA PHE A 541 5.33 -5.37 -6.79
C PHE A 541 6.24 -5.26 -8.01
N LEU A 542 6.30 -4.06 -8.57
CA LEU A 542 7.09 -3.73 -9.74
C LEU A 542 8.16 -2.70 -9.38
N ARG A 543 9.44 -3.03 -9.60
CA ARG A 543 10.57 -2.14 -9.30
C ARG A 543 10.58 -1.65 -7.84
N TYR A 544 10.10 -2.50 -6.95
CA TYR A 544 10.20 -2.26 -5.51
C TYR A 544 11.67 -2.29 -5.09
N THR A 545 12.08 -1.31 -4.29
CA THR A 545 13.43 -1.23 -3.74
C THR A 545 13.38 -1.21 -2.21
N GLY A 546 13.95 -2.22 -1.57
CA GLY A 546 14.09 -2.28 -0.12
C GLY A 546 15.56 -2.16 0.30
N VAL A 547 15.92 -1.17 1.12
CA VAL A 547 17.31 -0.97 1.56
C VAL A 547 17.40 -0.90 3.09
N ASN A 548 18.22 -1.75 3.69
CA ASN A 548 18.46 -1.74 5.14
C ASN A 548 17.18 -1.77 5.99
N ASN A 549 16.10 -2.42 5.54
CA ASN A 549 14.97 -2.73 6.42
C ASN A 549 15.34 -3.91 7.33
N ALA A 550 14.74 -4.02 8.51
CA ALA A 550 14.92 -5.22 9.33
C ALA A 550 14.27 -6.44 8.68
N VAL A 551 13.15 -6.23 8.00
CA VAL A 551 12.53 -7.16 7.07
C VAL A 551 12.05 -6.38 5.85
N SER A 552 12.61 -6.67 4.68
CA SER A 552 12.32 -5.88 3.46
C SER A 552 11.02 -6.27 2.77
N LEU A 553 10.53 -7.48 2.97
CA LEU A 553 9.13 -7.86 2.73
C LEU A 553 8.73 -8.91 3.75
N TYR A 554 7.65 -8.65 4.45
CA TYR A 554 6.97 -9.55 5.37
C TYR A 554 5.70 -10.01 4.65
N TRP A 555 5.49 -11.31 4.46
CA TRP A 555 4.41 -11.86 3.65
C TRP A 555 4.04 -13.27 4.15
N LYS A 556 2.88 -13.46 4.80
CA LYS A 556 2.48 -14.77 5.36
C LYS A 556 1.69 -15.64 4.40
N ALA A 557 0.82 -15.06 3.57
CA ALA A 557 -0.04 -15.82 2.65
C ALA A 557 -0.32 -15.07 1.34
N SER A 558 -0.52 -15.81 0.25
CA SER A 558 -0.97 -15.27 -1.04
C SER A 558 -1.72 -16.31 -1.87
N LYS A 559 -1.83 -16.04 -3.17
CA LYS A 559 -2.48 -16.86 -4.19
C LYS A 559 -1.78 -16.69 -5.53
N ASN A 560 -2.04 -17.62 -6.45
CA ASN A 560 -1.82 -17.35 -7.86
C ASN A 560 -2.79 -16.25 -8.31
N PHE A 561 -2.35 -15.33 -9.16
CA PHE A 561 -3.21 -14.24 -9.60
C PHE A 561 -4.33 -14.73 -10.53
N ALA A 562 -5.47 -14.05 -10.48
CA ALA A 562 -6.65 -14.37 -11.26
C ALA A 562 -6.42 -14.22 -12.77
N ASP A 563 -5.51 -13.33 -13.18
CA ASP A 563 -5.09 -13.19 -14.59
C ASP A 563 -4.14 -14.32 -15.05
N GLY A 564 -3.62 -15.09 -14.09
CA GLY A 564 -2.60 -16.12 -14.26
C GLY A 564 -1.24 -15.61 -14.74
N GLN A 565 -1.08 -14.40 -15.23
CA GLN A 565 0.15 -13.98 -15.93
C GLN A 565 1.01 -13.02 -15.12
N SER A 566 0.43 -12.35 -14.13
CA SER A 566 1.14 -11.38 -13.31
C SER A 566 2.17 -12.07 -12.40
N VAL A 567 3.13 -11.29 -11.94
CA VAL A 567 4.30 -11.74 -11.16
C VAL A 567 4.26 -11.10 -9.77
N HIS A 568 4.50 -11.85 -8.69
CA HIS A 568 4.45 -11.28 -7.33
C HIS A 568 5.54 -10.22 -7.11
N LEU A 569 6.76 -10.51 -7.55
CA LEU A 569 7.90 -9.59 -7.48
C LEU A 569 8.60 -9.49 -8.84
N ARG A 570 8.59 -8.31 -9.46
CA ARG A 570 9.18 -8.07 -10.78
C ARG A 570 10.11 -6.88 -10.79
N ASP A 571 11.30 -7.06 -11.35
CA ASP A 571 12.30 -5.99 -11.52
C ASP A 571 12.71 -5.34 -10.18
N SER A 572 12.59 -6.07 -9.07
CA SER A 572 12.74 -5.55 -7.70
C SER A 572 14.14 -5.80 -7.14
N LEU A 573 14.53 -4.97 -6.16
CA LEU A 573 15.85 -5.02 -5.57
C LEU A 573 15.83 -4.95 -4.04
N PHE A 574 16.63 -5.78 -3.42
CA PHE A 574 16.85 -5.81 -1.98
C PHE A 574 18.32 -5.58 -1.68
N ALA A 575 18.63 -4.56 -0.88
CA ALA A 575 20.00 -4.22 -0.53
C ALA A 575 20.22 -4.11 0.96
N GLN A 576 21.42 -4.49 1.39
CA GLN A 576 21.88 -4.22 2.74
C GLN A 576 23.34 -3.73 2.74
N LEU A 577 23.58 -2.59 3.39
CA LEU A 577 24.91 -2.08 3.70
C LEU A 577 25.50 -2.85 4.90
N PRO A 578 26.67 -3.53 4.75
CA PRO A 578 27.26 -4.35 5.82
C PRO A 578 27.62 -3.60 7.12
N LEU A 579 27.83 -2.29 7.04
CA LEU A 579 28.18 -1.43 8.18
C LEU A 579 27.12 -0.35 8.42
N ASP A 580 25.87 -0.61 8.01
CA ASP A 580 24.79 0.32 8.29
C ASP A 580 24.61 0.50 9.80
N PRO A 581 24.42 1.74 10.30
CA PRO A 581 24.16 1.96 11.71
C PRO A 581 22.87 1.27 12.20
N TYR A 582 21.94 0.93 11.30
CA TYR A 582 20.77 0.13 11.65
C TYR A 582 21.12 -1.34 11.80
N ARG A 583 21.59 -1.70 12.99
CA ARG A 583 22.02 -3.06 13.33
C ARG A 583 20.92 -4.14 13.27
N GLN A 584 19.65 -3.75 13.14
CA GLN A 584 18.55 -4.71 12.97
C GLN A 584 18.28 -5.04 11.50
N SER A 585 18.86 -4.30 10.55
CA SER A 585 18.69 -4.57 9.12
C SER A 585 19.07 -6.02 8.80
N LYS A 586 18.29 -6.66 7.93
CA LYS A 586 18.61 -7.99 7.38
C LYS A 586 18.29 -7.99 5.89
N LEU A 587 19.24 -8.50 5.11
CA LEU A 587 19.01 -8.76 3.71
C LEU A 587 18.09 -9.96 3.57
N GLY A 588 16.87 -9.74 3.10
CA GLY A 588 15.97 -10.81 2.71
C GLY A 588 14.50 -10.46 2.81
N ILE A 589 13.71 -11.36 2.24
CA ILE A 589 12.25 -11.38 2.34
C ILE A 589 11.81 -12.56 3.20
N LEU A 590 10.77 -12.34 4.00
CA LEU A 590 10.00 -13.39 4.64
C LEU A 590 8.81 -13.70 3.73
N GLY A 591 8.93 -14.82 3.02
CA GLY A 591 8.02 -15.19 1.95
C GLY A 591 6.83 -16.03 2.43
N PRO A 592 5.74 -16.01 1.66
CA PRO A 592 4.48 -16.63 2.04
C PRO A 592 4.55 -18.14 2.27
N SER A 593 3.54 -18.65 2.96
CA SER A 593 3.14 -20.05 2.96
C SER A 593 1.82 -20.19 2.20
N GLY A 594 1.48 -21.41 1.78
CA GLY A 594 0.19 -21.71 1.17
C GLY A 594 0.28 -22.42 -0.19
N PRO A 595 -0.86 -22.73 -0.80
CA PRO A 595 -0.97 -23.71 -1.85
C PRO A 595 -0.88 -23.10 -3.26
N PHE A 596 0.19 -22.36 -3.58
CA PHE A 596 0.32 -21.64 -4.86
C PHE A 596 1.78 -21.51 -5.31
N THR A 597 2.02 -20.84 -6.45
CA THR A 597 3.35 -20.50 -6.95
C THR A 597 3.64 -19.03 -6.69
N PHE A 598 4.61 -18.75 -5.83
CA PHE A 598 5.16 -17.41 -5.63
C PHE A 598 6.22 -17.12 -6.68
N LEU A 599 5.89 -16.25 -7.64
CA LEU A 599 6.72 -15.97 -8.81
C LEU A 599 7.57 -14.71 -8.58
N MET A 600 8.88 -14.88 -8.70
CA MET A 600 9.88 -13.81 -8.68
C MET A 600 10.56 -13.73 -10.04
N LYS A 601 10.61 -12.54 -10.63
CA LYS A 601 11.21 -12.31 -11.94
C LYS A 601 12.14 -11.11 -11.94
N ASN A 602 13.39 -11.32 -12.36
CA ASN A 602 14.41 -10.25 -12.42
C ASN A 602 14.56 -9.55 -11.06
N VAL A 603 14.88 -10.33 -10.02
CA VAL A 603 15.02 -9.82 -8.64
C VAL A 603 16.47 -9.94 -8.20
N SER A 604 17.03 -8.88 -7.61
CA SER A 604 18.42 -8.90 -7.11
C SER A 604 18.49 -8.73 -5.60
N PHE A 605 19.38 -9.49 -4.97
CA PHE A 605 19.77 -9.35 -3.57
C PHE A 605 21.24 -8.95 -3.49
N VAL A 606 21.54 -7.88 -2.74
CA VAL A 606 22.85 -7.23 -2.83
C VAL A 606 23.39 -6.84 -1.44
N GLY A 607 24.68 -7.12 -1.22
CA GLY A 607 25.36 -6.84 0.05
C GLY A 607 25.00 -7.81 1.17
N GLY A 608 24.75 -7.26 2.36
CA GLY A 608 24.44 -8.01 3.57
C GLY A 608 25.66 -8.36 4.44
N SER A 609 25.38 -8.71 5.70
CA SER A 609 26.40 -9.07 6.69
C SER A 609 25.87 -10.09 7.69
N GLY A 610 26.76 -10.96 8.20
CA GLY A 610 26.44 -11.96 9.23
C GLY A 610 26.38 -13.39 8.70
N SER A 611 26.24 -14.35 9.63
CA SER A 611 26.18 -15.80 9.36
C SER A 611 24.77 -16.38 9.32
N ASP A 612 23.76 -15.63 9.81
CA ASP A 612 22.45 -16.20 10.18
C ASP A 612 21.28 -15.68 9.32
N GLY A 613 21.55 -15.24 8.08
CA GLY A 613 20.54 -14.68 7.17
C GLY A 613 20.36 -15.50 5.87
N ALA A 614 19.19 -15.36 5.25
CA ALA A 614 18.94 -15.84 3.89
C ALA A 614 18.24 -14.76 3.05
N ALA A 615 18.48 -14.74 1.73
CA ALA A 615 17.76 -13.81 0.86
C ALA A 615 16.25 -14.12 0.77
N ILE A 616 15.89 -15.40 0.67
CA ILE A 616 14.49 -15.84 0.58
C ILE A 616 14.18 -16.83 1.69
N HIS A 617 13.28 -16.44 2.59
CA HIS A 617 12.79 -17.29 3.67
C HIS A 617 11.43 -17.88 3.29
N ALA A 618 11.36 -19.21 3.15
CA ALA A 618 10.14 -19.90 2.77
C ALA A 618 9.25 -20.25 3.96
N GLY A 619 7.94 -20.32 3.70
CA GLY A 619 6.98 -20.91 4.63
C GLY A 619 6.68 -20.02 5.83
N GLN A 620 6.74 -18.69 5.67
CA GLN A 620 6.57 -17.77 6.79
C GLN A 620 5.27 -18.06 7.54
N HIS A 621 5.40 -18.19 8.86
CA HIS A 621 4.28 -18.32 9.81
C HIS A 621 3.38 -19.54 9.57
N CYS A 622 3.79 -20.53 8.78
CA CYS A 622 3.01 -21.76 8.60
C CYS A 622 2.55 -22.34 9.95
N GLY A 623 1.29 -22.77 10.03
CA GLY A 623 0.65 -23.26 11.27
C GLY A 623 0.13 -22.15 12.20
N ARG A 624 0.28 -20.87 11.84
CA ARG A 624 -0.27 -19.72 12.58
C ARG A 624 -1.47 -19.12 11.83
N VAL A 625 -2.35 -18.47 12.59
CA VAL A 625 -3.51 -17.74 12.04
C VAL A 625 -3.05 -16.72 10.97
N GLY A 626 -3.73 -16.74 9.83
CA GLY A 626 -3.47 -15.86 8.69
C GLY A 626 -2.33 -16.29 7.76
N ALA A 627 -1.65 -17.40 8.05
CA ALA A 627 -0.68 -18.02 7.16
C ALA A 627 -1.36 -19.04 6.23
N GLY A 628 -0.77 -19.29 5.06
CA GLY A 628 -1.34 -20.20 4.06
C GLY A 628 -1.05 -21.67 4.34
N GLY A 629 -2.07 -22.53 4.29
CA GLY A 629 -1.97 -23.99 4.39
C GLY A 629 -2.15 -24.69 3.04
N PRO A 630 -1.63 -25.92 2.81
CA PRO A 630 -0.84 -26.77 3.69
C PRO A 630 0.67 -26.46 3.64
N CYS A 631 1.04 -25.17 3.56
CA CYS A 631 2.42 -24.69 3.69
C CYS A 631 3.41 -25.13 2.61
N ASN A 632 2.92 -25.41 1.40
CA ASN A 632 3.67 -26.12 0.37
C ASN A 632 3.78 -25.41 -0.99
N VAL A 633 3.62 -24.10 -1.06
CA VAL A 633 4.80 -23.26 -1.16
C VAL A 633 5.70 -23.49 -2.37
N GLN A 634 5.30 -23.23 -3.62
CA GLN A 634 6.24 -23.31 -4.75
C GLN A 634 6.85 -21.93 -5.05
N TYR A 635 8.15 -21.75 -4.83
CA TYR A 635 8.87 -20.52 -5.18
C TYR A 635 9.47 -20.67 -6.58
N LEU A 636 8.92 -19.99 -7.58
CA LEU A 636 9.46 -19.98 -8.94
C LEU A 636 10.37 -18.76 -9.13
N LEU A 637 11.66 -19.02 -9.32
CA LEU A 637 12.70 -18.01 -9.48
C LEU A 637 13.11 -17.92 -10.96
N GLU A 638 12.85 -16.77 -11.57
CA GLU A 638 13.28 -16.42 -12.93
C GLU A 638 14.24 -15.23 -12.87
N LYS A 639 15.48 -15.41 -13.30
CA LYS A 639 16.52 -14.37 -13.29
C LYS A 639 16.69 -13.72 -11.92
N VAL A 640 16.74 -14.53 -10.87
CA VAL A 640 17.02 -14.06 -9.52
C VAL A 640 18.54 -14.05 -9.31
N ASP A 641 19.07 -12.90 -8.96
CA ASP A 641 20.50 -12.63 -8.86
C ASP A 641 20.94 -12.50 -7.39
N PHE A 642 21.91 -13.34 -7.02
CA PHE A 642 22.54 -13.39 -5.70
C PHE A 642 24.05 -13.08 -5.76
N THR A 643 24.58 -12.68 -6.92
CA THR A 643 26.03 -12.58 -7.17
C THR A 643 26.74 -11.60 -6.23
N ASP A 644 26.07 -10.49 -5.91
CA ASP A 644 26.62 -9.43 -5.05
C ASP A 644 26.25 -9.61 -3.57
N MET A 645 25.72 -10.76 -3.17
CA MET A 645 25.49 -11.05 -1.75
C MET A 645 26.79 -11.41 -1.04
N ALA A 646 26.87 -11.09 0.25
CA ALA A 646 27.94 -11.60 1.10
C ALA A 646 27.96 -13.14 1.09
N SER A 647 29.14 -13.72 0.87
CA SER A 647 29.33 -15.17 0.72
C SER A 647 28.95 -15.99 1.95
N SER A 648 28.81 -15.35 3.11
CA SER A 648 28.36 -15.97 4.37
C SER A 648 26.84 -16.16 4.46
N LEU A 649 26.07 -15.52 3.57
CA LEU A 649 24.62 -15.59 3.60
C LEU A 649 24.10 -16.76 2.77
N ARG A 650 22.99 -17.35 3.23
CA ARG A 650 22.25 -18.33 2.45
C ARG A 650 21.45 -17.60 1.37
N ARG A 651 21.19 -18.28 0.26
CA ARG A 651 20.30 -17.78 -0.80
C ARG A 651 18.84 -18.05 -0.44
N ILE A 652 18.59 -19.22 0.15
CA ILE A 652 17.26 -19.67 0.58
C ILE A 652 17.32 -20.22 2.01
N ASN A 653 16.18 -20.25 2.69
CA ASN A 653 15.98 -20.93 3.96
C ASN A 653 14.58 -21.56 4.00
N PHE A 654 14.47 -22.81 4.44
CA PHE A 654 13.19 -23.48 4.65
C PHE A 654 12.66 -23.22 6.06
N GLY A 655 11.37 -22.89 6.15
CA GLY A 655 10.65 -22.58 7.37
C GLY A 655 11.15 -21.33 8.08
N THR A 656 10.25 -20.38 8.27
CA THR A 656 10.55 -19.17 9.03
C THR A 656 9.37 -18.79 9.91
N ASP A 657 9.64 -18.64 11.20
CA ASP A 657 8.64 -18.37 12.23
C ASP A 657 7.43 -19.33 12.22
N THR A 658 7.64 -20.57 11.76
CA THR A 658 6.60 -21.58 11.64
C THR A 658 6.34 -22.31 12.97
N LEU A 659 5.09 -22.78 13.17
CA LEU A 659 4.67 -23.65 14.28
C LEU A 659 4.38 -25.08 13.83
N ASP A 660 4.50 -25.35 12.53
CA ASP A 660 4.24 -26.66 11.96
C ASP A 660 5.47 -27.05 11.13
N ALA A 661 6.04 -28.23 11.41
CA ALA A 661 7.17 -28.75 10.65
C ALA A 661 6.89 -28.81 9.14
N ALA A 662 5.62 -28.84 8.72
CA ALA A 662 5.21 -28.69 7.32
C ALA A 662 5.82 -27.44 6.65
N GLY A 663 5.97 -26.32 7.37
CA GLY A 663 6.57 -25.09 6.86
C GLY A 663 8.07 -25.20 6.56
N GLU A 664 8.75 -26.15 7.19
CA GLU A 664 10.18 -26.47 6.96
C GLU A 664 10.37 -27.58 5.93
N VAL A 665 9.37 -28.44 5.73
CA VAL A 665 9.50 -29.66 4.93
C VAL A 665 8.93 -29.51 3.52
N LEU A 666 7.78 -28.85 3.39
CA LEU A 666 6.97 -28.89 2.17
C LEU A 666 7.21 -27.78 1.14
N PRO A 667 7.76 -26.59 1.45
CA PRO A 667 8.09 -25.64 0.40
C PRO A 667 9.09 -26.22 -0.61
N VAL A 668 9.02 -25.74 -1.85
CA VAL A 668 9.92 -26.14 -2.94
C VAL A 668 10.40 -24.89 -3.68
N PHE A 669 11.70 -24.80 -3.94
CA PHE A 669 12.27 -23.77 -4.81
C PHE A 669 12.47 -24.34 -6.22
N LEU A 670 12.11 -23.56 -7.23
CA LEU A 670 12.06 -23.97 -8.64
C LEU A 670 12.74 -22.92 -9.51
N SER A 671 13.43 -23.35 -10.56
CA SER A 671 13.94 -22.45 -11.60
C SER A 671 14.11 -23.14 -12.94
N ASN A 672 14.07 -22.34 -14.00
CA ASN A 672 14.36 -22.74 -15.38
C ASN A 672 15.67 -22.13 -15.90
N ASP A 673 16.37 -21.37 -15.07
CA ASP A 673 17.65 -20.72 -15.37
C ASP A 673 18.61 -20.91 -14.19
N ASP A 674 19.71 -20.15 -14.16
CA ASP A 674 20.76 -20.29 -13.16
C ASP A 674 20.40 -19.71 -11.77
N SER A 675 19.16 -19.27 -11.55
CA SER A 675 18.72 -18.74 -10.25
C SER A 675 18.93 -19.73 -9.10
N LEU A 676 18.90 -21.03 -9.38
CA LEU A 676 19.19 -22.10 -8.39
C LEU A 676 20.57 -22.76 -8.59
N GLY A 677 21.53 -22.04 -9.17
CA GLY A 677 22.89 -22.54 -9.37
C GLY A 677 22.98 -23.69 -10.38
N GLY A 678 22.13 -23.67 -11.41
CA GLY A 678 22.05 -24.69 -12.45
C GLY A 678 21.04 -25.83 -12.17
N HIS A 679 20.46 -25.87 -10.97
CA HIS A 679 19.46 -26.89 -10.61
C HIS A 679 18.04 -26.48 -10.99
N ARG A 680 17.18 -27.46 -11.28
CA ARG A 680 15.75 -27.24 -11.58
C ARG A 680 14.89 -27.07 -10.34
N SER A 681 15.23 -27.76 -9.26
CA SER A 681 14.43 -27.76 -8.04
C SER A 681 15.30 -27.99 -6.82
N ILE A 682 14.93 -27.39 -5.67
CA ILE A 682 15.52 -27.67 -4.37
C ILE A 682 14.39 -27.94 -3.37
N VAL A 683 14.48 -29.07 -2.66
CA VAL A 683 13.57 -29.44 -1.56
C VAL A 683 14.30 -29.43 -0.22
N SER A 684 13.53 -29.41 0.86
CA SER A 684 14.04 -29.38 2.24
C SER A 684 15.01 -30.53 2.56
N GLN A 685 15.99 -30.24 3.42
CA GLN A 685 16.94 -31.22 3.95
C GLN A 685 16.27 -32.38 4.71
N TYR A 686 15.04 -32.17 5.19
CA TYR A 686 14.29 -33.17 5.92
C TYR A 686 13.65 -34.24 5.02
N LEU A 687 13.66 -34.05 3.70
CA LEU A 687 13.17 -35.03 2.73
C LEU A 687 14.31 -35.96 2.27
N ASN A 688 14.94 -36.64 3.22
CA ASN A 688 16.17 -37.42 3.01
C ASN A 688 16.09 -38.54 1.96
N GLY A 689 14.89 -39.04 1.62
CA GLY A 689 14.72 -40.00 0.53
C GLY A 689 15.00 -39.42 -0.86
N PHE A 690 15.02 -38.10 -1.03
CA PHE A 690 15.38 -37.45 -2.29
C PHE A 690 16.85 -37.67 -2.68
N ASP A 691 17.73 -38.05 -1.74
CA ASP A 691 19.10 -38.48 -2.06
C ASP A 691 19.16 -39.73 -2.96
N LYS A 692 18.09 -40.54 -2.94
CA LYS A 692 17.96 -41.75 -3.77
C LYS A 692 17.26 -41.49 -5.11
N VAL A 693 16.71 -40.29 -5.31
CA VAL A 693 16.04 -39.93 -6.57
C VAL A 693 17.11 -39.62 -7.61
N SER A 694 17.02 -40.27 -8.77
CA SER A 694 17.96 -40.03 -9.87
C SER A 694 17.99 -38.55 -10.26
N GLY A 695 19.19 -37.96 -10.34
CA GLY A 695 19.38 -36.55 -10.66
C GLY A 695 19.19 -35.59 -9.47
N CYS A 696 19.09 -36.10 -8.25
CA CYS A 696 19.09 -35.32 -7.01
C CYS A 696 20.38 -35.56 -6.21
N SER A 697 20.81 -34.54 -5.48
CA SER A 697 21.97 -34.62 -4.57
C SER A 697 21.86 -33.58 -3.46
N LYS A 698 22.58 -33.77 -2.36
CA LYS A 698 22.60 -32.80 -1.27
C LYS A 698 23.22 -31.47 -1.71
N ALA A 699 22.45 -30.40 -1.56
CA ALA A 699 22.87 -29.03 -1.77
C ALA A 699 23.72 -28.55 -0.58
N GLY A 700 24.67 -27.63 -0.84
CA GLY A 700 25.51 -27.05 0.20
C GLY A 700 24.75 -26.10 1.15
N ALA A 701 25.44 -25.60 2.17
CA ALA A 701 24.85 -24.74 3.20
C ALA A 701 24.16 -23.47 2.64
N ILE A 702 24.64 -22.92 1.52
CA ILE A 702 24.03 -21.75 0.87
C ILE A 702 22.59 -22.00 0.39
N TRP A 703 22.22 -23.27 0.22
CA TRP A 703 20.88 -23.76 -0.16
C TRP A 703 20.19 -24.47 1.00
N ASP A 704 20.55 -24.11 2.23
CA ASP A 704 19.99 -24.65 3.46
C ASP A 704 20.10 -26.17 3.60
N ASN A 705 21.19 -26.73 3.05
CA ASN A 705 21.48 -28.17 3.04
C ASN A 705 20.37 -29.05 2.41
N GLY A 706 19.49 -28.46 1.60
CA GLY A 706 18.40 -29.14 0.91
C GLY A 706 18.89 -30.18 -0.10
N TYR A 707 17.96 -30.81 -0.82
CA TYR A 707 18.29 -31.68 -1.95
C TYR A 707 18.02 -30.95 -3.25
N ALA A 708 19.09 -30.69 -4.01
CA ALA A 708 19.03 -30.05 -5.32
C ALA A 708 18.91 -31.11 -6.40
N CYS A 709 18.01 -30.88 -7.36
CA CYS A 709 17.63 -31.82 -8.38
C CYS A 709 17.63 -31.16 -9.77
N ASP A 710 18.08 -31.92 -10.76
CA ASP A 710 17.96 -31.57 -12.19
C ASP A 710 16.57 -31.91 -12.74
N ARG A 711 15.70 -32.46 -11.88
CA ARG A 711 14.33 -32.85 -12.19
C ARG A 711 13.32 -31.82 -11.68
N ALA A 712 12.19 -31.73 -12.37
CA ALA A 712 11.07 -30.91 -11.92
C ALA A 712 10.38 -31.57 -10.72
N ILE A 713 10.43 -30.90 -9.57
CA ILE A 713 9.64 -31.25 -8.39
C ILE A 713 8.42 -30.33 -8.34
N ARG A 714 7.29 -30.88 -7.95
CA ARG A 714 6.01 -30.19 -7.85
C ARG A 714 5.34 -30.51 -6.55
N ARG A 715 4.39 -29.66 -6.17
CA ARG A 715 3.52 -29.90 -5.05
C ARG A 715 2.36 -30.81 -5.43
N LEU A 716 2.08 -31.83 -4.62
CA LEU A 716 0.85 -32.61 -4.64
C LEU A 716 0.00 -32.24 -3.43
N ASN A 717 -1.29 -32.00 -3.65
CA ASN A 717 -2.27 -31.83 -2.61
C ASN A 717 -3.36 -32.89 -2.65
N VAL A 718 -3.85 -33.20 -1.46
CA VAL A 718 -5.12 -33.90 -1.26
C VAL A 718 -6.02 -32.99 -0.46
N TRP A 719 -7.10 -32.56 -1.07
CA TRP A 719 -8.10 -31.68 -0.49
C TRP A 719 -9.27 -32.49 0.02
N SER A 720 -9.75 -32.18 1.22
CA SER A 720 -10.90 -32.85 1.83
C SER A 720 -11.73 -31.84 2.63
N LYS A 721 -13.00 -32.14 2.90
CA LYS A 721 -13.79 -31.33 3.85
C LYS A 721 -13.50 -31.71 5.30
N ASP A 722 -13.12 -32.97 5.51
CA ASP A 722 -12.86 -33.60 6.80
C ASP A 722 -11.44 -34.14 6.88
N ASP A 723 -10.91 -34.22 8.10
CA ASP A 723 -9.66 -34.94 8.37
C ASP A 723 -9.84 -36.43 8.00
N LEU A 724 -9.03 -36.91 7.05
CA LEU A 724 -8.94 -38.28 6.57
C LEU A 724 -8.08 -39.17 7.48
N GLY A 725 -7.50 -38.61 8.54
CA GLY A 725 -6.59 -39.29 9.44
C GLY A 725 -5.22 -39.50 8.80
N GLN A 726 -4.72 -40.74 8.83
CA GLN A 726 -3.41 -41.06 8.28
C GLN A 726 -3.49 -41.19 6.75
N VAL A 727 -2.91 -40.20 6.06
CA VAL A 727 -2.66 -40.24 4.62
C VAL A 727 -1.17 -40.48 4.39
N THR A 728 -0.83 -41.43 3.53
CA THR A 728 0.56 -41.76 3.20
C THR A 728 0.76 -41.83 1.70
N LEU A 729 1.84 -41.22 1.22
CA LEU A 729 2.34 -41.27 -0.14
C LEU A 729 3.55 -42.21 -0.20
N SER A 730 3.62 -43.08 -1.21
CA SER A 730 4.75 -43.97 -1.46
C SER A 730 5.24 -43.82 -2.90
N GLY A 731 6.55 -43.90 -3.12
CA GLY A 731 7.19 -43.67 -4.42
C GLY A 731 8.52 -42.93 -4.28
N PRO A 732 9.13 -42.49 -5.40
CA PRO A 732 10.44 -41.85 -5.41
C PRO A 732 10.51 -40.66 -4.44
N GLY A 733 11.52 -40.67 -3.58
CA GLY A 733 11.71 -39.68 -2.51
C GLY A 733 11.18 -40.11 -1.14
N TYR A 734 10.34 -41.17 -1.07
CA TYR A 734 9.68 -41.63 0.15
C TYR A 734 10.00 -43.08 0.53
N ASP A 735 10.89 -43.75 -0.24
CA ASP A 735 11.36 -45.11 0.01
C ASP A 735 12.48 -45.15 1.09
N VAL A 736 12.13 -44.63 2.27
CA VAL A 736 12.98 -44.54 3.46
C VAL A 736 12.17 -44.89 4.71
N ALA A 737 12.87 -45.19 5.81
CA ALA A 737 12.18 -45.38 7.08
C ALA A 737 11.57 -44.05 7.58
N PRO A 738 10.35 -44.08 8.15
CA PRO A 738 9.74 -42.89 8.72
C PRO A 738 10.55 -42.40 9.92
N ASP A 739 10.98 -41.14 9.86
CA ASP A 739 11.68 -40.48 10.94
C ASP A 739 10.69 -39.72 11.81
N VAL A 740 10.43 -40.29 12.99
CA VAL A 740 9.57 -39.72 14.02
C VAL A 740 10.35 -39.07 15.15
N SER A 741 11.68 -39.11 15.08
CA SER A 741 12.59 -38.72 16.15
C SER A 741 13.30 -37.39 15.90
N THR A 742 13.54 -37.02 14.65
CA THR A 742 14.17 -35.74 14.32
C THR A 742 13.22 -34.60 14.67
N GLU A 743 13.69 -33.72 15.56
CA GLU A 743 13.04 -32.46 15.90
C GLU A 743 13.50 -31.37 14.95
N THR A 744 12.55 -30.80 14.21
CA THR A 744 12.74 -29.54 13.49
C THR A 744 12.56 -28.38 14.49
N PRO A 745 13.08 -27.17 14.22
CA PRO A 745 12.76 -25.97 14.98
C PRO A 745 11.25 -25.78 15.30
N ALA A 746 10.36 -26.18 14.39
CA ALA A 746 8.91 -26.11 14.57
C ALA A 746 8.26 -27.36 15.20
N GLY A 747 9.03 -28.42 15.49
CA GLY A 747 8.56 -29.67 16.13
C GLY A 747 8.94 -30.94 15.35
N PRO A 748 8.41 -32.12 15.74
CA PRO A 748 8.91 -33.37 15.17
C PRO A 748 8.54 -33.53 13.70
N LEU A 749 9.41 -34.18 12.93
CA LEU A 749 9.21 -34.48 11.50
C LEU A 749 8.06 -35.45 11.24
N ARG A 750 7.77 -36.29 12.25
CA ARG A 750 6.65 -37.23 12.34
C ARG A 750 6.50 -38.20 11.15
N GLY A 751 7.55 -38.43 10.37
CA GLY A 751 7.54 -39.33 9.22
C GLY A 751 7.18 -38.68 7.89
N MET A 752 7.14 -37.34 7.78
CA MET A 752 6.97 -36.65 6.49
C MET A 752 8.04 -37.02 5.47
N ASN A 753 9.25 -37.33 5.92
CA ASN A 753 10.36 -37.81 5.08
C ASN A 753 10.05 -39.14 4.36
N ALA A 754 9.13 -39.95 4.92
CA ALA A 754 8.67 -41.22 4.35
C ALA A 754 7.20 -41.13 3.90
N GLY A 755 6.76 -39.94 3.48
CA GLY A 755 5.51 -39.73 2.76
C GLY A 755 4.27 -39.66 3.63
N ARG A 756 4.40 -39.62 4.97
CA ARG A 756 3.24 -39.33 5.83
C ARG A 756 2.82 -37.88 5.64
N MET A 757 1.56 -37.67 5.26
CA MET A 757 1.00 -36.34 5.02
C MET A 757 0.12 -35.91 6.20
N TYR A 758 0.20 -34.63 6.57
CA TYR A 758 -0.55 -34.06 7.68
C TYR A 758 -1.72 -33.21 7.23
N TRP A 759 -2.78 -33.27 8.01
CA TRP A 759 -3.96 -32.44 7.83
C TRP A 759 -3.68 -31.00 8.29
N GLU A 760 -3.64 -30.06 7.35
CA GLU A 760 -3.61 -28.64 7.67
C GLU A 760 -5.04 -28.16 7.94
N ARG A 761 -5.28 -27.71 9.16
CA ARG A 761 -6.61 -27.45 9.70
C ARG A 761 -7.26 -26.19 9.14
N MET A 762 -6.49 -25.16 8.80
CA MET A 762 -7.01 -23.87 8.37
C MET A 762 -7.53 -23.92 6.92
N HIS A 763 -6.84 -24.63 6.02
CA HIS A 763 -7.09 -24.71 4.58
C HIS A 763 -7.63 -26.08 4.15
N LYS A 764 -7.70 -27.04 5.09
CA LYS A 764 -8.33 -28.36 4.91
C LYS A 764 -7.70 -29.19 3.78
N GLY A 765 -6.41 -29.42 3.90
CA GLY A 765 -5.68 -30.22 2.92
C GLY A 765 -4.46 -30.92 3.48
N TYR A 766 -3.91 -31.82 2.66
CA TYR A 766 -2.64 -32.50 2.84
C TYR A 766 -1.69 -32.08 1.73
N GLY A 767 -0.40 -31.95 2.03
CA GLY A 767 0.62 -31.57 1.05
C GLY A 767 1.83 -32.51 1.05
N ALA A 768 2.43 -32.72 -0.13
CA ALA A 768 3.69 -33.44 -0.31
C ALA A 768 4.40 -33.00 -1.61
N PRO A 769 5.74 -32.85 -1.64
CA PRO A 769 6.49 -32.73 -2.88
C PRO A 769 6.56 -34.03 -3.69
N VAL A 770 6.46 -33.96 -5.00
CA VAL A 770 6.50 -35.10 -5.93
C VAL A 770 7.37 -34.79 -7.13
N VAL A 771 7.99 -35.82 -7.69
CA VAL A 771 8.83 -35.71 -8.89
C VAL A 771 7.94 -35.90 -10.12
N VAL A 772 8.01 -34.96 -11.07
CA VAL A 772 7.23 -35.04 -12.32
C VAL A 772 7.69 -36.23 -13.16
N GLY A 773 6.72 -36.90 -13.77
CA GLY A 773 6.91 -38.10 -14.60
C GLY A 773 7.03 -39.41 -13.82
N GLU A 774 7.00 -39.37 -12.49
CA GLU A 774 7.10 -40.56 -11.64
C GLU A 774 5.74 -41.14 -11.27
N ARG A 775 5.78 -42.36 -10.70
CA ARG A 775 4.62 -43.07 -10.16
C ARG A 775 4.61 -43.02 -8.64
N TYR A 776 3.42 -42.75 -8.08
CA TYR A 776 3.16 -42.73 -6.66
C TYR A 776 1.92 -43.56 -6.29
N THR A 777 1.89 -44.07 -5.05
CA THR A 777 0.71 -44.71 -4.45
C THR A 777 0.24 -43.89 -3.25
N LEU A 778 -1.04 -43.57 -3.20
CA LEU A 778 -1.65 -42.79 -2.13
C LEU A 778 -2.61 -43.67 -1.30
N SER A 779 -2.36 -43.75 -0.01
CA SER A 779 -3.11 -44.56 0.96
C SER A 779 -3.81 -43.69 1.99
N GLY A 780 -5.06 -44.02 2.34
CA GLY A 780 -5.86 -43.27 3.32
C GLY A 780 -7.27 -43.85 3.50
N ALA A 781 -8.05 -43.29 4.44
CA ALA A 781 -9.39 -43.78 4.80
C ALA A 781 -10.54 -43.21 3.94
N TRP A 782 -10.22 -42.51 2.84
CA TRP A 782 -11.10 -41.98 1.77
C TRP A 782 -12.62 -42.03 2.04
N LYS A 783 -13.21 -40.88 2.38
CA LYS A 783 -14.61 -40.67 2.75
C LYS A 783 -15.51 -40.24 1.58
N GLY A 784 -14.93 -39.84 0.45
CA GLY A 784 -15.64 -39.38 -0.74
C GLY A 784 -15.77 -37.85 -0.77
N GLY A 785 -15.62 -37.27 -1.97
CA GLY A 785 -15.62 -35.81 -2.17
C GLY A 785 -14.26 -35.15 -2.02
N GLU A 786 -13.19 -35.94 -1.85
CA GLU A 786 -11.82 -35.47 -1.92
C GLU A 786 -11.42 -35.10 -3.34
N ALA A 787 -10.48 -34.16 -3.45
CA ALA A 787 -9.90 -33.75 -4.71
C ALA A 787 -8.37 -33.75 -4.63
N ILE A 788 -7.72 -34.10 -5.74
CA ILE A 788 -6.27 -34.20 -5.81
C ILE A 788 -5.78 -33.13 -6.78
N GLU A 789 -4.77 -32.38 -6.38
CA GLU A 789 -4.23 -31.29 -7.20
C GLU A 789 -2.72 -31.47 -7.31
N LEU A 790 -2.23 -31.54 -8.55
CA LEU A 790 -0.80 -31.43 -8.85
C LEU A 790 -0.51 -29.98 -9.24
N SER A 791 0.38 -29.30 -8.52
CA SER A 791 0.91 -27.97 -8.84
C SER A 791 -0.13 -26.93 -9.28
N ASP A 792 0.21 -26.05 -10.25
CA ASP A 792 -0.67 -25.03 -10.78
C ASP A 792 -0.36 -24.55 -12.22
N GLU A 793 -1.26 -23.73 -12.75
CA GLU A 793 -1.22 -23.15 -14.10
C GLU A 793 -0.09 -22.15 -14.31
N VAL A 794 0.50 -21.58 -13.25
CA VAL A 794 1.66 -20.70 -13.36
C VAL A 794 2.87 -21.55 -13.78
N LEU A 795 3.09 -22.67 -13.10
CA LEU A 795 4.19 -23.59 -13.42
C LEU A 795 3.99 -24.35 -14.73
N GLN A 796 2.76 -24.73 -15.06
CA GLN A 796 2.46 -25.36 -16.35
C GLN A 796 2.88 -24.48 -17.54
N ARG A 797 2.76 -23.15 -17.41
CA ARG A 797 3.15 -22.21 -18.48
C ARG A 797 4.64 -21.92 -18.51
N SER A 798 5.32 -22.00 -17.38
CA SER A 798 6.78 -21.81 -17.33
C SER A 798 7.54 -23.09 -17.70
N SER A 799 6.90 -24.26 -17.72
CA SER A 799 7.51 -25.52 -18.13
C SER A 799 7.45 -25.75 -19.64
N ALA A 800 8.46 -26.44 -20.17
CA ALA A 800 8.53 -26.84 -21.59
C ALA A 800 7.79 -28.17 -21.89
N GLY A 801 7.10 -28.76 -20.91
CA GLY A 801 6.46 -30.07 -21.01
C GLY A 801 5.26 -30.22 -20.07
N ALA A 802 4.45 -31.26 -20.30
CA ALA A 802 3.26 -31.52 -19.47
C ALA A 802 3.67 -32.02 -18.08
N ASP A 803 3.48 -31.19 -17.06
CA ASP A 803 3.67 -31.57 -15.66
C ASP A 803 2.58 -32.58 -15.26
N ALA A 804 2.95 -33.86 -15.16
CA ALA A 804 2.06 -34.96 -14.81
C ALA A 804 2.76 -36.01 -13.92
N ILE A 805 1.98 -36.73 -13.12
CA ILE A 805 2.42 -37.93 -12.38
C ILE A 805 1.43 -39.07 -12.62
N GLU A 806 1.89 -40.30 -12.45
CA GLU A 806 1.01 -41.47 -12.33
C GLU A 806 0.68 -41.70 -10.85
N LEU A 807 -0.60 -41.75 -10.50
CA LEU A 807 -1.08 -41.90 -9.13
C LEU A 807 -1.99 -43.11 -9.00
N ASP A 808 -1.66 -44.02 -8.08
CA ASP A 808 -2.52 -45.13 -7.67
C ASP A 808 -3.27 -44.77 -6.39
N VAL A 809 -4.61 -44.78 -6.45
CA VAL A 809 -5.49 -44.59 -5.30
C VAL A 809 -6.44 -45.78 -5.21
N LYS A 810 -6.43 -46.53 -4.09
CA LYS A 810 -7.25 -47.74 -3.88
C LYS A 810 -7.04 -48.85 -4.94
N GLY A 811 -5.87 -48.96 -5.56
CA GLY A 811 -5.61 -49.94 -6.62
C GLY A 811 -6.10 -49.52 -8.00
N GLY A 812 -6.52 -48.26 -8.16
CA GLY A 812 -6.90 -47.63 -9.42
C GLY A 812 -5.84 -46.60 -9.83
N GLY A 813 -5.15 -46.86 -10.94
CA GLY A 813 -4.17 -45.94 -11.53
C GLY A 813 -4.82 -44.85 -12.38
N CYS A 814 -4.37 -43.61 -12.20
CA CYS A 814 -4.73 -42.45 -13.01
C CYS A 814 -3.55 -41.51 -13.19
N GLN A 815 -3.57 -40.75 -14.29
CA GLN A 815 -2.62 -39.67 -14.50
C GLN A 815 -3.21 -38.37 -13.96
N VAL A 816 -2.46 -37.67 -13.10
CA VAL A 816 -2.83 -36.35 -12.55
C VAL A 816 -1.94 -35.30 -13.18
N LYS A 817 -2.50 -34.19 -13.66
CA LYS A 817 -1.79 -33.15 -14.41
C LYS A 817 -1.92 -31.79 -13.74
N ALA A 818 -0.90 -30.94 -13.90
CA ALA A 818 -0.98 -29.55 -13.45
C ALA A 818 -2.04 -28.72 -14.18
N SER A 819 -2.44 -29.19 -15.36
CA SER A 819 -3.50 -28.62 -16.20
C SER A 819 -4.92 -29.03 -15.81
N ASP A 820 -5.08 -29.93 -14.84
CA ASP A 820 -6.40 -30.39 -14.43
C ASP A 820 -7.20 -29.22 -13.83
N ARG A 821 -8.52 -29.21 -14.09
CA ARG A 821 -9.39 -28.11 -13.66
C ARG A 821 -9.36 -27.97 -12.14
N ARG A 822 -9.29 -26.73 -11.65
CA ARG A 822 -9.19 -26.36 -10.23
C ARG A 822 -10.38 -25.56 -9.72
N ASP A 823 -11.51 -25.65 -10.40
CA ASP A 823 -12.76 -24.93 -10.09
C ASP A 823 -13.39 -25.33 -8.74
N PHE A 824 -12.73 -26.18 -7.96
CA PHE A 824 -13.11 -26.58 -6.62
C PHE A 824 -12.25 -25.96 -5.51
N ILE A 825 -11.19 -25.23 -5.84
CA ILE A 825 -10.21 -24.67 -4.90
C ILE A 825 -10.25 -23.12 -4.96
N GLY A 826 -10.09 -22.49 -3.80
CA GLY A 826 -9.73 -21.10 -3.62
C GLY A 826 -8.34 -20.93 -3.02
N PRO A 827 -7.88 -19.69 -2.83
CA PRO A 827 -6.60 -19.43 -2.19
C PRO A 827 -6.52 -20.00 -0.77
N PHE A 828 -7.66 -20.24 -0.11
CA PHE A 828 -7.74 -20.86 1.20
C PHE A 828 -8.11 -22.37 1.19
N GLY A 829 -8.04 -23.06 0.05
CA GLY A 829 -8.37 -24.50 -0.05
C GLY A 829 -9.75 -24.78 -0.66
N LEU A 830 -10.45 -25.85 -0.26
CA LEU A 830 -11.74 -26.21 -0.87
C LEU A 830 -12.79 -25.10 -0.72
N LYS A 831 -13.55 -24.86 -1.80
CA LYS A 831 -14.75 -24.01 -1.78
C LYS A 831 -15.75 -24.55 -0.75
N THR A 832 -16.11 -23.72 0.22
CA THR A 832 -17.11 -24.04 1.25
C THR A 832 -18.52 -24.01 0.72
#